data_AF-A0A3B0TBH7-F1
#
_entry.id   AF-A0A3B0TBH7-F1
#
_cell.length_a   1.000
_cell.length_b   1.000
_cell.length_c   1.000
_cell.angle_alpha   90.00
_cell.angle_beta   90.00
_cell.angle_gamma   90.00
#
_symmetry.space_group_name_H-M   'P 1'
#
loop_
_entity.id
_entity.type
_entity.pdbx_description
1 polymer ?
#
loop_
_entity_poly.entity_id
_entity_poly.type
_entity_poly.pdbx_seq_one_letter_code
_entity_poly.pdbx_strand_id
1 'polypeptide(L)'
;MSFLAKLYMNGRAINVLDTNVRFYQQLDPTTFQPTALPNGGIFTITIEADGSTDMLRLMLSQDTMCNGHIRFYKRDGMSKLVDYEFFDTHVVSFHSDFDSNSNSPATDTCTLSPGILRIGDMVFEKWWKVTDLSREKAKSTLAPIPLQPKLSSVKWKSTEGESVEEIEYDGKVALQVKVANPEGGSVAITIEKEDGSEFEGGKKSLSFTEYLTEEGVAELSTFKIKKEWEEGKTAEIDKLIAKVTHKGSSKKSGTLQITPKPKATLHFRPHSAWSGEYGFDWMRKEDTSIGGDVDYEKNVGEYGTTYATQSGAVFTAKDYTALENEYNPTNINNRKDTAGNPIQYYTPWLTIYRKANATTPPQVELELLTEVDVAPDELYLEFSKKYFDVTGAVDSPKDATLKQYKLPAAMNGVTAAGSPNETKINLQCIHTLPQDETIKVWAVKNKANGTPDTPILSGKLTIRANDKANRRIGKIVFVNVQTNINGATNPIEGIRSANKTTQEDYLAPFLKQALVKPDVANEDLKLFDNSKPEVQTLNTDYILFDSGTGKNIFHKYNNSGGASLVEFLTQQFETKPANAQYASHYKVFFLGEPGGRMSGAAIVGLGGHANGISSKECVMYANPMPFFVAHELMHCMGLYHSFDNDGTHTFKIGQTEN
;
A
#
# COMPACT_ATOMS: atom_id res chain seq x y z
N MET A 1 13.20 -42.81 46.67
CA MET A 1 13.50 -42.85 45.22
C MET A 1 13.91 -44.27 44.87
N SER A 2 13.19 -44.88 43.93
CA SER A 2 13.47 -46.21 43.38
C SER A 2 14.82 -46.19 42.65
N PHE A 3 15.51 -47.34 42.61
CA PHE A 3 16.69 -47.49 41.76
C PHE A 3 16.25 -47.41 40.29
N LEU A 4 16.97 -46.64 39.48
CA LEU A 4 16.74 -46.54 38.04
C LEU A 4 17.61 -47.56 37.32
N ALA A 5 17.04 -48.27 36.35
CA ALA A 5 17.77 -49.15 35.43
C ALA A 5 17.31 -48.89 33.98
N LYS A 6 18.25 -48.87 33.04
CA LYS A 6 17.97 -48.70 31.60
C LYS A 6 18.67 -49.76 30.77
N LEU A 7 17.92 -50.33 29.81
CA LEU A 7 18.41 -51.24 28.80
C LEU A 7 18.89 -50.45 27.58
N TYR A 8 20.11 -50.71 27.14
CA TYR A 8 20.72 -50.15 25.95
C TYR A 8 20.94 -51.23 24.90
N MET A 9 20.19 -51.14 23.79
CA MET A 9 20.30 -52.05 22.66
C MET A 9 19.84 -51.36 21.38
N ASN A 10 20.48 -51.66 20.23
CA ASN A 10 20.13 -51.10 18.91
C ASN A 10 20.03 -49.56 18.87
N GLY A 11 20.86 -48.85 19.66
CA GLY A 11 20.86 -47.39 19.73
C GLY A 11 19.73 -46.77 20.56
N ARG A 12 18.93 -47.59 21.25
CA ARG A 12 17.81 -47.17 22.09
C ARG A 12 18.14 -47.33 23.57
N ALA A 13 17.48 -46.53 24.40
CA ALA A 13 17.53 -46.62 25.86
C ALA A 13 16.11 -46.80 26.40
N ILE A 14 15.83 -47.94 27.02
CA ILE A 14 14.48 -48.32 27.49
C ILE A 14 14.51 -48.48 29.01
N ASN A 15 13.49 -47.99 29.72
CA ASN A 15 13.40 -48.17 31.17
C ASN A 15 13.15 -49.64 31.53
N VAL A 16 13.92 -50.16 32.48
CA VAL A 16 13.77 -51.52 33.02
C VAL A 16 13.05 -51.44 34.35
N LEU A 17 11.90 -52.10 34.44
CA LEU A 17 11.04 -52.14 35.63
C LEU A 17 11.45 -53.25 36.59
N ASP A 18 11.82 -54.43 36.05
CA ASP A 18 12.28 -55.57 36.83
C ASP A 18 13.34 -56.38 36.06
N THR A 19 14.24 -57.03 36.79
CA THR A 19 15.21 -57.95 36.19
C THR A 19 15.66 -59.02 37.19
N ASN A 20 15.75 -60.26 36.71
CA ASN A 20 16.15 -61.40 37.52
C ASN A 20 17.18 -62.26 36.78
N VAL A 21 18.40 -62.35 37.34
CA VAL A 21 19.46 -63.25 36.87
C VAL A 21 19.70 -64.34 37.90
N ARG A 22 19.83 -65.59 37.44
CA ARG A 22 20.08 -66.74 38.31
C ARG A 22 21.23 -67.61 37.80
N PHE A 23 22.06 -68.03 38.74
CA PHE A 23 23.09 -69.05 38.56
C PHE A 23 22.85 -70.18 39.56
N TYR A 24 23.20 -71.41 39.17
CA TYR A 24 23.06 -72.59 40.01
C TYR A 24 24.13 -73.63 39.67
N GLN A 25 24.46 -74.49 40.63
CA GLN A 25 25.32 -75.66 40.47
C GLN A 25 24.59 -76.89 40.98
N GLN A 26 24.79 -78.02 40.31
CA GLN A 26 24.34 -79.30 40.86
C GLN A 26 25.21 -79.65 42.06
N LEU A 27 24.57 -80.12 43.13
CA LEU A 27 25.22 -80.59 44.33
C LEU A 27 25.13 -82.11 44.39
N ASP A 28 26.18 -82.74 44.90
CA ASP A 28 26.15 -84.14 45.28
C ASP A 28 25.14 -84.32 46.44
N PRO A 29 24.14 -85.21 46.32
CA PRO A 29 23.08 -85.34 47.32
C PRO A 29 23.56 -85.93 48.66
N THR A 30 24.77 -86.47 48.73
CA THR A 30 25.35 -87.07 49.94
C THR A 30 26.41 -86.19 50.61
N THR A 31 27.22 -85.47 49.84
CA THR A 31 28.33 -84.65 50.34
C THR A 31 28.03 -83.15 50.29
N PHE A 32 26.97 -82.74 49.59
CA PHE A 32 26.59 -81.35 49.31
C PHE A 32 27.69 -80.52 48.61
N GLN A 33 28.69 -81.18 48.00
CA GLN A 33 29.73 -80.53 47.20
C GLN A 33 29.25 -80.31 45.75
N PRO A 34 29.69 -79.25 45.06
CA PRO A 34 29.36 -79.02 43.65
C PRO A 34 29.89 -80.14 42.75
N THR A 35 29.03 -80.75 41.93
CA THR A 35 29.38 -81.84 40.99
C THR A 35 29.50 -81.38 39.54
N ALA A 36 29.06 -80.15 39.24
CA ALA A 36 29.09 -79.58 37.90
C ALA A 36 29.57 -78.13 37.89
N LEU A 37 30.01 -77.68 36.72
CA LEU A 37 30.31 -76.27 36.48
C LEU A 37 29.07 -75.40 36.72
N PRO A 38 29.24 -74.14 37.19
CA PRO A 38 28.13 -73.18 37.28
C PRO A 38 27.37 -73.08 35.97
N ASN A 39 26.05 -73.21 36.06
CA ASN A 39 25.13 -73.06 34.93
C ASN A 39 24.13 -71.95 35.23
N GLY A 40 23.53 -71.37 34.19
CA GLY A 40 22.61 -70.25 34.30
C GLY A 40 23.03 -69.06 33.44
N GLY A 41 22.90 -67.85 34.01
CA GLY A 41 23.13 -66.61 33.28
C GLY A 41 22.02 -66.26 32.28
N ILE A 42 20.95 -67.04 32.24
CA ILE A 42 19.69 -66.65 31.60
C ILE A 42 18.98 -65.71 32.58
N PHE A 43 18.50 -64.58 32.07
CA PHE A 43 17.84 -63.60 32.91
C PHE A 43 16.57 -63.08 32.24
N THR A 44 15.59 -62.72 33.05
CA THR A 44 14.33 -62.14 32.60
C THR A 44 14.34 -60.66 32.90
N ILE A 45 13.83 -59.86 31.96
CA ILE A 45 13.66 -58.41 32.10
C ILE A 45 12.21 -58.05 31.85
N THR A 46 11.70 -57.06 32.58
CA THR A 46 10.43 -56.40 32.30
C THR A 46 10.72 -54.94 31.98
N ILE A 47 10.27 -54.47 30.82
CA ILE A 47 10.48 -53.11 30.31
C ILE A 47 9.14 -52.39 30.10
N GLU A 48 9.17 -51.06 30.12
CA GLU A 48 8.02 -50.26 29.68
C GLU A 48 7.78 -50.48 28.19
N ALA A 49 6.53 -50.77 27.79
CA ALA A 49 6.19 -50.92 26.39
C ALA A 49 6.34 -49.56 25.67
N ASP A 50 7.24 -49.49 24.70
CA ASP A 50 7.59 -48.26 23.98
C ASP A 50 7.05 -48.21 22.54
N GLY A 51 6.14 -49.13 22.21
CA GLY A 51 5.53 -49.29 20.89
C GLY A 51 6.44 -49.97 19.85
N SER A 52 7.65 -50.40 20.22
CA SER A 52 8.56 -51.12 19.33
C SER A 52 8.26 -52.60 19.20
N THR A 53 8.56 -53.15 18.03
CA THR A 53 8.53 -54.61 17.78
C THR A 53 9.92 -55.26 17.79
N ASP A 54 10.97 -54.55 18.24
CA ASP A 54 12.36 -55.02 18.16
C ASP A 54 12.60 -56.33 18.93
N MET A 55 12.10 -56.43 20.17
CA MET A 55 12.24 -57.63 21.01
C MET A 55 11.44 -58.81 20.46
N LEU A 56 10.21 -58.53 20.01
CA LEU A 56 9.35 -59.52 19.37
C LEU A 56 10.03 -60.06 18.10
N ARG A 57 10.64 -59.20 17.29
CA ARG A 57 11.38 -59.61 16.10
C ARG A 57 12.57 -60.51 16.46
N LEU A 58 13.32 -60.18 17.51
CA LEU A 58 14.42 -61.02 17.98
C LEU A 58 13.94 -62.39 18.48
N MET A 59 12.78 -62.46 19.14
CA MET A 59 12.16 -63.71 19.57
C MET A 59 11.70 -64.58 18.39
N LEU A 60 11.14 -63.97 17.35
CA LEU A 60 10.63 -64.69 16.17
C LEU A 60 11.75 -65.16 15.23
N SER A 61 12.96 -64.62 15.36
CA SER A 61 14.13 -65.00 14.58
C SER A 61 14.93 -66.11 15.25
N GLN A 62 15.02 -67.28 14.63
CA GLN A 62 15.72 -68.45 15.21
C GLN A 62 17.21 -68.20 15.47
N ASP A 63 17.93 -67.60 14.51
CA ASP A 63 19.39 -67.48 14.56
C ASP A 63 19.91 -66.06 14.82
N THR A 64 19.02 -65.10 15.07
CA THR A 64 19.46 -63.70 15.27
C THR A 64 19.90 -63.47 16.71
N MET A 65 21.19 -63.20 16.89
CA MET A 65 21.76 -62.79 18.17
C MET A 65 21.75 -61.27 18.31
N CYS A 66 21.59 -60.78 19.53
CA CYS A 66 21.74 -59.38 19.89
C CYS A 66 22.80 -59.16 20.97
N ASN A 67 23.31 -57.94 21.03
CA ASN A 67 24.25 -57.48 22.04
C ASN A 67 23.69 -56.22 22.69
N GLY A 68 23.95 -56.04 23.98
CA GLY A 68 23.45 -54.88 24.71
C GLY A 68 23.95 -54.84 26.15
N HIS A 69 23.46 -53.86 26.89
CA HIS A 69 23.73 -53.79 28.32
C HIS A 69 22.59 -53.16 29.10
N ILE A 70 22.45 -53.55 30.36
CA ILE A 70 21.55 -52.91 31.33
C ILE A 70 22.41 -52.13 32.30
N ARG A 71 22.18 -50.81 32.37
CA ARG A 71 22.85 -49.93 33.32
C ARG A 71 21.96 -49.69 34.53
N PHE A 72 22.48 -50.04 35.70
CA PHE A 72 21.89 -49.66 36.97
C PHE A 72 22.53 -48.36 37.44
N TYR A 73 21.71 -47.42 37.91
CA TYR A 73 22.15 -46.15 38.46
C TYR A 73 22.16 -46.19 39.99
N LYS A 74 23.05 -45.40 40.61
CA LYS A 74 23.01 -45.17 42.05
C LYS A 74 21.71 -44.43 42.42
N ARG A 75 21.40 -44.38 43.71
CA ARG A 75 20.21 -43.67 44.23
C ARG A 75 20.17 -42.16 43.91
N ASP A 76 21.30 -41.60 43.45
CA ASP A 76 21.41 -40.22 42.96
C ASP A 76 20.86 -40.04 41.53
N GLY A 77 20.52 -41.13 40.83
CA GLY A 77 19.97 -41.13 39.47
C GLY A 77 20.98 -40.79 38.37
N MET A 78 22.19 -40.34 38.72
CA MET A 78 23.15 -39.73 37.80
C MET A 78 24.42 -40.55 37.64
N SER A 79 24.84 -41.28 38.68
CA SER A 79 26.06 -42.06 38.67
C SER A 79 25.80 -43.53 38.33
N LYS A 80 26.64 -44.11 37.46
CA LYS A 80 26.63 -45.55 37.20
C LYS A 80 26.90 -46.36 38.48
N LEU A 81 26.07 -47.37 38.75
CA LEU A 81 26.28 -48.38 39.80
C LEU A 81 26.99 -49.62 39.23
N VAL A 82 26.35 -50.33 38.30
CA VAL A 82 26.88 -51.54 37.66
C VAL A 82 26.21 -51.72 36.29
N ASP A 83 26.92 -52.32 35.34
CA ASP A 83 26.39 -52.70 34.03
C ASP A 83 26.27 -54.24 33.97
N TYR A 84 25.17 -54.75 33.43
CA TYR A 84 25.02 -56.14 32.98
C TYR A 84 25.15 -56.12 31.46
N GLU A 85 26.29 -56.54 30.94
CA GLU A 85 26.60 -56.54 29.52
C GLU A 85 26.43 -57.95 28.97
N PHE A 86 25.68 -58.08 27.89
CA PHE A 86 25.36 -59.37 27.29
C PHE A 86 25.73 -59.37 25.81
N PHE A 87 26.34 -60.48 25.37
CA PHE A 87 26.79 -60.69 24.01
C PHE A 87 26.31 -62.05 23.51
N ASP A 88 26.14 -62.16 22.19
CA ASP A 88 25.65 -63.36 21.51
C ASP A 88 24.32 -63.83 22.13
N THR A 89 23.36 -62.92 22.29
CA THR A 89 22.17 -63.17 23.09
C THR A 89 20.97 -63.51 22.23
N HIS A 90 20.31 -64.62 22.56
CA HIS A 90 19.00 -64.95 22.00
C HIS A 90 17.89 -64.50 22.95
N VAL A 91 16.82 -63.94 22.39
CA VAL A 91 15.55 -63.77 23.11
C VAL A 91 14.81 -65.10 23.00
N VAL A 92 14.56 -65.76 24.14
CA VAL A 92 13.97 -67.12 24.18
C VAL A 92 12.53 -67.15 24.68
N SER A 93 12.07 -66.05 25.24
CA SER A 93 10.67 -65.84 25.60
C SER A 93 10.34 -64.35 25.46
N PHE A 94 9.15 -64.05 24.96
CA PHE A 94 8.58 -62.71 24.91
C PHE A 94 7.11 -62.78 25.32
N HIS A 95 6.72 -61.94 26.27
CA HIS A 95 5.37 -61.81 26.77
C HIS A 95 5.05 -60.32 26.91
N SER A 96 3.96 -59.87 26.31
CA SER A 96 3.47 -58.49 26.44
C SER A 96 2.16 -58.52 27.20
N ASP A 97 2.05 -57.67 28.23
CA ASP A 97 0.88 -57.59 29.09
C ASP A 97 0.37 -56.14 29.16
N PHE A 98 -0.96 -55.99 29.16
CA PHE A 98 -1.63 -54.70 29.26
C PHE A 98 -2.73 -54.77 30.32
N ASP A 99 -2.61 -53.95 31.36
CA ASP A 99 -3.60 -53.78 32.41
C ASP A 99 -3.94 -52.30 32.58
N SER A 100 -5.14 -51.90 32.16
CA SER A 100 -5.61 -50.52 32.23
C SER A 100 -5.74 -49.97 33.66
N ASN A 101 -5.73 -50.83 34.69
CA ASN A 101 -5.86 -50.44 36.09
C ASN A 101 -4.50 -50.42 36.83
N SER A 102 -3.41 -50.79 36.16
CA SER A 102 -2.05 -50.79 36.71
C SER A 102 -1.39 -49.42 36.59
N ASN A 103 -0.49 -49.09 37.54
CA ASN A 103 0.37 -47.90 37.47
C ASN A 103 1.40 -47.98 36.33
N SER A 104 1.63 -49.16 35.76
CA SER A 104 2.43 -49.38 34.55
C SER A 104 1.56 -50.17 33.57
N PRO A 105 0.71 -49.48 32.78
CA PRO A 105 -0.42 -50.11 32.10
C PRO A 105 -0.02 -51.01 30.92
N ALA A 106 1.20 -50.88 30.40
CA ALA A 106 1.73 -51.71 29.32
C ALA A 106 3.18 -52.10 29.62
N THR A 107 3.46 -53.40 29.70
CA THR A 107 4.81 -53.92 30.01
C THR A 107 5.17 -55.10 29.12
N ASP A 108 6.42 -55.15 28.68
CA ASP A 108 6.97 -56.28 27.93
C ASP A 108 7.98 -57.04 28.80
N THR A 109 7.77 -58.34 28.96
CA THR A 109 8.67 -59.26 29.67
C THR A 109 9.40 -60.15 28.67
N CYS A 110 10.73 -60.13 28.71
CA CYS A 110 11.59 -60.90 27.82
C CYS A 110 12.56 -61.77 28.63
N THR A 111 12.79 -63.01 28.20
CA THR A 111 13.86 -63.86 28.73
C THR A 111 15.04 -63.89 27.76
N LEU A 112 16.21 -63.49 28.24
CA LEU A 112 17.44 -63.37 27.48
C LEU A 112 18.38 -64.52 27.84
N SER A 113 18.84 -65.25 26.83
CA SER A 113 19.88 -66.28 26.95
C SER A 113 21.17 -65.80 26.29
N PRO A 114 22.07 -65.15 27.05
CA PRO A 114 23.35 -64.70 26.54
C PRO A 114 24.33 -65.85 26.37
N GLY A 115 25.16 -65.79 25.32
CA GLY A 115 26.36 -66.61 25.16
C GLY A 115 27.50 -66.12 26.06
N ILE A 116 27.54 -64.81 26.31
CA ILE A 116 28.46 -64.16 27.24
C ILE A 116 27.69 -63.15 28.09
N LEU A 117 27.81 -63.27 29.41
CA LEU A 117 27.24 -62.31 30.36
C LEU A 117 28.37 -61.75 31.24
N ARG A 118 28.56 -60.43 31.20
CA ARG A 118 29.53 -59.70 32.01
C ARG A 118 28.79 -58.82 33.02
N ILE A 119 29.04 -59.03 34.30
CA ILE A 119 28.47 -58.23 35.39
C ILE A 119 29.63 -57.65 36.17
N GLY A 120 29.84 -56.33 36.03
CA GLY A 120 31.02 -55.69 36.61
C GLY A 120 32.32 -56.26 36.03
N ASP A 121 33.16 -56.85 36.87
CA ASP A 121 34.43 -57.50 36.52
C ASP A 121 34.29 -59.01 36.21
N MET A 122 33.15 -59.61 36.53
CA MET A 122 32.90 -61.04 36.34
C MET A 122 32.38 -61.32 34.93
N VAL A 123 32.94 -62.34 34.27
CA VAL A 123 32.52 -62.81 32.94
C VAL A 123 32.09 -64.27 33.02
N PHE A 124 30.87 -64.55 32.58
CA PHE A 124 30.33 -65.91 32.42
C PHE A 124 30.13 -66.22 30.95
N GLU A 125 30.67 -67.34 30.49
CA GLU A 125 30.74 -67.71 29.07
C GLU A 125 30.17 -69.11 28.84
N LYS A 126 29.27 -69.24 27.87
CA LYS A 126 28.75 -70.53 27.41
C LYS A 126 29.59 -71.04 26.24
N TRP A 127 29.64 -72.38 26.09
CA TRP A 127 30.47 -73.05 25.09
C TRP A 127 30.14 -72.68 23.64
N TRP A 128 28.93 -72.16 23.38
CA TRP A 128 28.45 -71.78 22.05
C TRP A 128 28.64 -70.29 21.73
N LYS A 129 29.33 -69.52 22.58
CA LYS A 129 29.64 -68.10 22.30
C LYS A 129 30.34 -67.95 20.94
N VAL A 130 30.05 -66.86 20.25
CA VAL A 130 30.64 -66.49 18.96
C VAL A 130 31.67 -65.38 19.14
N THR A 131 31.36 -64.41 20.01
CA THR A 131 32.19 -63.25 20.32
C THR A 131 33.40 -63.64 21.16
N ASP A 132 34.56 -63.07 20.82
CA ASP A 132 35.79 -63.20 21.60
C ASP A 132 36.10 -61.87 22.30
N LEU A 133 35.75 -61.77 23.58
CA LEU A 133 35.99 -60.59 24.41
C LEU A 133 37.48 -60.23 24.54
N SER A 134 38.40 -61.17 24.34
CA SER A 134 39.85 -60.91 24.37
C SER A 134 40.32 -60.14 23.12
N ARG A 135 39.67 -60.36 21.97
CA ARG A 135 39.87 -59.59 20.73
C ARG A 135 39.15 -58.25 20.74
N GLU A 136 38.02 -58.12 21.46
CA GLU A 136 37.37 -56.81 21.66
C GLU A 136 38.19 -55.85 22.53
N LYS A 137 38.89 -56.36 23.56
CA LYS A 137 39.85 -55.54 24.34
C LYS A 137 40.94 -54.92 23.47
N ALA A 138 41.35 -55.57 22.37
CA ALA A 138 42.37 -55.06 21.44
C ALA A 138 41.83 -53.97 20.47
N LYS A 139 40.51 -53.84 20.31
CA LYS A 139 39.86 -52.69 19.63
C LYS A 139 39.48 -51.55 20.60
N SER A 140 39.53 -51.81 21.90
CA SER A 140 39.04 -50.95 22.98
C SER A 140 40.17 -50.32 23.82
N THR A 141 41.21 -49.79 23.16
CA THR A 141 42.10 -48.76 23.74
C THR A 141 41.73 -47.34 23.30
N LEU A 142 40.55 -47.15 22.72
CA LEU A 142 39.94 -45.82 22.62
C LEU A 142 38.82 -45.74 23.65
N ALA A 143 38.93 -44.78 24.56
CA ALA A 143 37.88 -44.42 25.51
C ALA A 143 36.52 -44.33 24.78
N PRO A 144 35.38 -44.64 25.44
CA PRO A 144 34.07 -44.38 24.85
C PRO A 144 34.05 -42.92 24.39
N ILE A 145 33.92 -42.70 23.07
CA ILE A 145 33.82 -41.35 22.52
C ILE A 145 32.56 -40.75 23.18
N PRO A 146 32.67 -39.69 23.99
CA PRO A 146 31.48 -39.03 24.50
C PRO A 146 30.64 -38.63 23.29
N LEU A 147 29.34 -38.97 23.28
CA LEU A 147 28.40 -38.50 22.28
C LEU A 147 28.42 -36.97 22.32
N GLN A 148 29.14 -36.38 21.37
CA GLN A 148 29.32 -34.93 21.31
C GLN A 148 27.96 -34.26 21.06
N PRO A 149 27.68 -33.12 21.70
CA PRO A 149 26.50 -32.32 21.42
C PRO A 149 26.41 -32.02 19.92
N LYS A 150 25.27 -32.32 19.30
CA LYS A 150 25.04 -32.08 17.86
C LYS A 150 23.81 -31.22 17.65
N LEU A 151 23.98 -30.08 16.98
CA LEU A 151 22.86 -29.21 16.58
C LEU A 151 21.93 -29.96 15.60
N SER A 152 20.73 -30.30 16.05
CA SER A 152 19.77 -31.10 15.29
C SER A 152 18.86 -30.21 14.43
N SER A 153 18.37 -29.09 14.95
CA SER A 153 17.57 -28.13 14.16
C SER A 153 17.77 -26.69 14.63
N VAL A 154 17.71 -25.76 13.68
CA VAL A 154 17.64 -24.31 13.92
C VAL A 154 16.50 -23.78 13.06
N LYS A 155 15.41 -23.31 13.67
CA LYS A 155 14.19 -22.88 12.96
C LYS A 155 13.74 -21.51 13.43
N TRP A 156 13.36 -20.65 12.49
CA TRP A 156 12.66 -19.39 12.77
C TRP A 156 11.22 -19.68 13.20
N LYS A 157 10.73 -18.90 14.16
CA LYS A 157 9.42 -19.07 14.80
C LYS A 157 8.63 -17.75 14.84
N SER A 158 7.32 -17.81 14.59
CA SER A 158 6.40 -16.69 14.81
C SER A 158 6.18 -16.44 16.31
N THR A 159 5.47 -15.37 16.66
CA THR A 159 5.01 -15.11 18.03
C THR A 159 4.07 -16.19 18.59
N GLU A 160 3.50 -17.01 17.71
CA GLU A 160 2.58 -18.11 18.04
C GLU A 160 3.32 -19.47 18.08
N GLY A 161 4.63 -19.50 17.84
CA GLY A 161 5.46 -20.72 17.91
C GLY A 161 5.48 -21.56 16.62
N GLU A 162 4.82 -21.09 15.54
CA GLU A 162 4.83 -21.75 14.23
C GLU A 162 6.12 -21.48 13.47
N SER A 163 6.55 -22.40 12.60
CA SER A 163 7.75 -22.19 11.78
C SER A 163 7.47 -21.26 10.62
N VAL A 164 8.35 -20.27 10.41
CA VAL A 164 8.21 -19.25 9.38
C VAL A 164 9.44 -19.19 8.48
N GLU A 165 9.22 -18.90 7.20
CA GLU A 165 10.29 -18.72 6.19
C GLU A 165 10.34 -17.27 5.66
N GLU A 166 9.29 -16.49 5.92
CA GLU A 166 9.19 -15.09 5.52
C GLU A 166 8.63 -14.24 6.66
N ILE A 167 9.00 -12.97 6.69
CA ILE A 167 8.50 -11.97 7.63
C ILE A 167 8.52 -10.58 6.99
N GLU A 168 7.80 -9.63 7.57
CA GLU A 168 7.85 -8.23 7.15
C GLU A 168 8.74 -7.39 8.10
N TYR A 169 9.18 -6.22 7.63
CA TYR A 169 9.68 -5.20 8.54
C TYR A 169 8.61 -4.82 9.58
N ASP A 170 9.05 -4.50 10.79
CA ASP A 170 8.27 -4.41 12.04
C ASP A 170 7.72 -5.74 12.61
N GLY A 171 7.83 -6.85 11.87
CA GLY A 171 7.45 -8.18 12.36
C GLY A 171 8.30 -8.64 13.54
N LYS A 172 7.74 -9.54 14.36
CA LYS A 172 8.47 -10.17 15.47
C LYS A 172 8.75 -11.64 15.13
N VAL A 173 9.99 -12.07 15.35
CA VAL A 173 10.44 -13.44 15.12
C VAL A 173 11.24 -13.96 16.30
N ALA A 174 11.17 -15.26 16.54
CA ALA A 174 11.98 -16.00 17.50
C ALA A 174 12.83 -17.05 16.76
N LEU A 175 13.80 -17.64 17.45
CA LEU A 175 14.61 -18.73 16.91
C LEU A 175 14.62 -19.90 17.89
N GLN A 176 14.24 -21.09 17.43
CA GLN A 176 14.31 -22.31 18.20
C GLN A 176 15.51 -23.16 17.75
N VAL A 177 16.36 -23.52 18.70
CA VAL A 177 17.51 -24.40 18.52
C VAL A 177 17.27 -25.70 19.28
N LYS A 178 17.45 -26.83 18.60
CA LYS A 178 17.45 -28.16 19.24
C LYS A 178 18.82 -28.80 19.13
N VAL A 179 19.29 -29.41 20.22
CA VAL A 179 20.56 -30.11 20.32
C VAL A 179 20.30 -31.56 20.67
N ALA A 180 20.80 -32.48 19.85
CA ALA A 180 20.84 -33.90 20.17
C ALA A 180 22.05 -34.17 21.08
N ASN A 181 21.87 -35.04 22.08
CA ASN A 181 22.84 -35.28 23.15
C ASN A 181 23.20 -33.98 23.89
N PRO A 182 22.20 -33.28 24.45
CA PRO A 182 22.43 -31.97 25.05
C PRO A 182 23.36 -32.12 26.25
N GLU A 183 24.39 -31.30 26.25
CA GLU A 183 25.29 -31.14 27.39
C GLU A 183 25.16 -29.67 27.79
N GLY A 184 24.68 -29.41 29.01
CA GLY A 184 24.33 -28.06 29.47
C GLY A 184 25.39 -27.00 29.16
N GLY A 185 24.95 -25.75 29.03
CA GLY A 185 25.81 -24.62 28.68
C GLY A 185 25.07 -23.62 27.80
N SER A 186 25.81 -22.60 27.36
CA SER A 186 25.28 -21.60 26.46
C SER A 186 25.38 -22.00 24.99
N VAL A 187 24.50 -21.43 24.19
CA VAL A 187 24.43 -21.50 22.74
C VAL A 187 24.64 -20.09 22.22
N ALA A 188 25.67 -19.91 21.39
CA ALA A 188 25.91 -18.63 20.74
C ALA A 188 25.16 -18.57 19.42
N ILE A 189 24.34 -17.54 19.24
CA ILE A 189 23.51 -17.32 18.05
C ILE A 189 23.96 -16.01 17.42
N THR A 190 24.32 -16.06 16.14
CA THR A 190 24.70 -14.88 15.36
C THR A 190 23.78 -14.77 14.16
N ILE A 191 23.05 -13.67 14.05
CA ILE A 191 22.16 -13.38 12.93
C ILE A 191 22.87 -12.41 11.99
N GLU A 192 22.89 -12.75 10.71
CA GLU A 192 23.53 -11.96 9.64
C GLU A 192 22.56 -11.84 8.45
N LYS A 193 22.71 -10.76 7.68
CA LYS A 193 22.10 -10.68 6.35
C LYS A 193 22.87 -11.61 5.39
N GLU A 194 22.15 -12.34 4.54
CA GLU A 194 22.72 -13.33 3.60
C GLU A 194 23.66 -12.68 2.59
N ASP A 195 23.37 -11.44 2.19
CA ASP A 195 24.20 -10.62 1.29
C ASP A 195 25.44 -10.00 1.98
N GLY A 196 25.56 -10.14 3.32
CA GLY A 196 26.64 -9.57 4.11
C GLY A 196 26.55 -8.05 4.32
N SER A 197 25.43 -7.42 3.94
CA SER A 197 25.17 -6.00 4.18
C SER A 197 24.98 -5.71 5.68
N GLU A 198 25.08 -4.43 6.03
CA GLU A 198 25.05 -3.98 7.41
C GLU A 198 23.61 -3.83 7.91
N PHE A 199 23.43 -4.06 9.21
CA PHE A 199 22.29 -3.55 9.98
C PHE A 199 22.53 -2.08 10.32
N GLU A 200 21.98 -1.60 11.44
CA GLU A 200 22.13 -0.22 11.90
C GLU A 200 23.52 0.06 12.50
N GLY A 201 24.11 1.21 12.15
CA GLY A 201 25.33 1.72 12.80
C GLY A 201 26.61 0.92 12.51
N GLY A 202 26.77 0.38 11.31
CA GLY A 202 27.97 -0.36 10.90
C GLY A 202 28.03 -1.83 11.35
N LYS A 203 26.97 -2.35 11.98
CA LYS A 203 26.94 -3.71 12.52
C LYS A 203 26.57 -4.72 11.45
N LYS A 204 27.45 -5.69 11.14
CA LYS A 204 27.17 -6.78 10.19
C LYS A 204 26.47 -7.99 10.78
N SER A 205 26.41 -8.08 12.11
CA SER A 205 25.78 -9.21 12.80
C SER A 205 25.13 -8.79 14.11
N LEU A 206 24.11 -9.56 14.51
CA LEU A 206 23.48 -9.48 15.82
C LEU A 206 23.83 -10.74 16.61
N SER A 207 24.45 -10.59 17.77
CA SER A 207 24.92 -11.70 18.59
C SER A 207 24.08 -11.85 19.84
N PHE A 208 23.63 -13.07 20.09
CA PHE A 208 22.84 -13.47 21.24
C PHE A 208 23.47 -14.68 21.92
N THR A 209 23.21 -14.84 23.21
CA THR A 209 23.65 -16.00 23.99
C THR A 209 22.45 -16.51 24.76
N GLU A 210 22.05 -17.74 24.45
CA GLU A 210 20.94 -18.43 25.11
C GLU A 210 21.43 -19.68 25.83
N TYR A 211 20.61 -20.25 26.71
CA TYR A 211 21.00 -21.42 27.50
C TYR A 211 20.13 -22.63 27.14
N LEU A 212 20.74 -23.82 27.10
CA LEU A 212 20.00 -25.07 26.88
C LEU A 212 19.17 -25.43 28.10
N THR A 213 17.91 -25.80 27.86
CA THR A 213 17.07 -26.50 28.83
C THR A 213 17.54 -27.94 29.04
N GLU A 214 17.03 -28.61 30.08
CA GLU A 214 17.28 -30.04 30.35
C GLU A 214 16.84 -30.94 29.16
N GLU A 215 15.90 -30.46 28.35
CA GLU A 215 15.40 -31.14 27.15
C GLU A 215 16.24 -30.88 25.89
N GLY A 216 17.32 -30.08 26.00
CA GLY A 216 18.22 -29.77 24.89
C GLY A 216 17.67 -28.75 23.90
N VAL A 217 16.81 -27.84 24.37
CA VAL A 217 16.23 -26.75 23.57
C VAL A 217 16.79 -25.43 24.06
N ALA A 218 17.15 -24.53 23.15
CA ALA A 218 17.43 -23.13 23.45
C ALA A 218 16.54 -22.26 22.55
N GLU A 219 15.93 -21.23 23.12
CA GLU A 219 15.03 -20.33 22.40
C GLU A 219 15.52 -18.89 22.53
N LEU A 220 15.78 -18.26 21.39
CA LEU A 220 15.95 -16.81 21.35
C LEU A 220 14.56 -16.19 21.43
N SER A 221 14.35 -15.40 22.48
CA SER A 221 13.11 -14.65 22.69
C SER A 221 12.75 -13.77 21.49
N THR A 222 11.46 -13.50 21.32
CA THR A 222 10.97 -12.75 20.15
C THR A 222 11.63 -11.37 20.07
N PHE A 223 12.26 -11.07 18.94
CA PHE A 223 12.81 -9.76 18.64
C PHE A 223 12.17 -9.18 17.38
N LYS A 224 12.23 -7.85 17.26
CA LYS A 224 11.59 -7.11 16.17
C LYS A 224 12.55 -6.94 15.00
N ILE A 225 12.08 -7.23 13.79
CA ILE A 225 12.76 -6.86 12.54
C ILE A 225 12.57 -5.36 12.34
N LYS A 226 13.63 -4.59 12.58
CA LYS A 226 13.58 -3.12 12.57
C LYS A 226 13.40 -2.58 11.14
N LYS A 227 12.55 -1.56 10.96
CA LYS A 227 12.38 -0.85 9.67
C LYS A 227 13.66 -0.18 9.21
N GLU A 228 14.45 0.31 10.15
CA GLU A 228 15.72 0.99 9.92
C GLU A 228 16.74 0.09 9.21
N TRP A 229 16.57 -1.24 9.26
CA TRP A 229 17.42 -2.19 8.54
C TRP A 229 17.19 -2.17 7.02
N GLU A 230 16.10 -1.59 6.55
CA GLU A 230 15.82 -1.42 5.12
C GLU A 230 16.78 -0.39 4.47
N GLU A 231 17.27 0.59 5.23
CA GLU A 231 18.07 1.70 4.68
C GLU A 231 19.48 1.28 4.23
N GLY A 232 20.00 0.16 4.76
CA GLY A 232 21.33 -0.38 4.43
C GLY A 232 21.32 -1.55 3.44
N LYS A 233 20.19 -1.84 2.79
CA LYS A 233 20.04 -3.02 1.94
C LYS A 233 20.81 -2.90 0.62
N THR A 234 21.41 -4.00 0.17
CA THR A 234 22.03 -4.08 -1.17
C THR A 234 21.20 -4.88 -2.17
N ALA A 235 20.21 -5.64 -1.66
CA ALA A 235 19.22 -6.37 -2.45
C ALA A 235 17.81 -5.80 -2.23
N GLU A 236 16.91 -6.05 -3.17
CA GLU A 236 15.51 -5.62 -3.08
C GLU A 236 14.79 -6.29 -1.90
N ILE A 237 15.09 -7.57 -1.67
CA ILE A 237 14.57 -8.43 -0.60
C ILE A 237 15.73 -8.77 0.36
N ASP A 238 15.60 -8.39 1.62
CA ASP A 238 16.55 -8.76 2.67
C ASP A 238 16.36 -10.22 3.07
N LYS A 239 17.44 -10.92 3.41
CA LYS A 239 17.42 -12.32 3.81
C LYS A 239 18.28 -12.52 5.05
N LEU A 240 17.74 -13.14 6.10
CA LEU A 240 18.48 -13.39 7.34
C LEU A 240 18.85 -14.86 7.50
N ILE A 241 20.06 -15.10 8.02
CA ILE A 241 20.53 -16.42 8.40
C ILE A 241 21.03 -16.37 9.84
N ALA A 242 20.57 -17.30 10.67
CA ALA A 242 21.12 -17.52 12.00
C ALA A 242 22.22 -18.59 11.93
N LYS A 243 23.42 -18.25 12.38
CA LYS A 243 24.52 -19.16 12.64
C LYS A 243 24.52 -19.49 14.12
N VAL A 244 24.42 -20.77 14.44
CA VAL A 244 24.38 -21.25 15.82
C VAL A 244 25.63 -22.08 16.09
N THR A 245 26.30 -21.80 17.21
CA THR A 245 27.44 -22.59 17.68
C THR A 245 27.25 -23.05 19.12
N HIS A 246 27.61 -24.30 19.39
CA HIS A 246 27.57 -24.90 20.72
C HIS A 246 28.63 -26.00 20.83
N LYS A 247 29.58 -25.84 21.77
CA LYS A 247 30.65 -26.82 22.08
C LYS A 247 31.32 -27.44 20.85
N GLY A 248 31.70 -26.59 19.87
CA GLY A 248 32.38 -27.01 18.64
C GLY A 248 31.47 -27.49 17.51
N SER A 249 30.17 -27.72 17.77
CA SER A 249 29.16 -27.93 16.74
C SER A 249 28.67 -26.60 16.18
N SER A 250 28.50 -26.50 14.85
CA SER A 250 27.90 -25.33 14.20
C SER A 250 26.81 -25.74 13.21
N LYS A 251 25.75 -24.94 13.12
CA LYS A 251 24.66 -25.14 12.17
C LYS A 251 24.03 -23.81 11.78
N LYS A 252 23.65 -23.68 10.51
CA LYS A 252 22.87 -22.54 10.00
C LYS A 252 21.38 -22.86 10.02
N SER A 253 20.55 -21.85 10.25
CA SER A 253 19.12 -21.91 9.96
C SER A 253 18.88 -21.98 8.45
N GLY A 254 17.63 -22.24 8.06
CA GLY A 254 17.13 -21.80 6.75
C GLY A 254 17.12 -20.27 6.65
N THR A 255 17.01 -19.76 5.44
CA THR A 255 16.94 -18.32 5.19
C THR A 255 15.55 -17.79 5.56
N LEU A 256 15.51 -16.70 6.32
CA LEU A 256 14.28 -15.94 6.60
C LEU A 256 14.22 -14.76 5.64
N GLN A 257 13.30 -14.76 4.69
CA GLN A 257 13.13 -13.64 3.77
C GLN A 257 12.36 -12.51 4.45
N ILE A 258 12.80 -11.26 4.24
CA ILE A 258 12.10 -10.07 4.70
C ILE A 258 11.41 -9.44 3.50
N THR A 259 10.09 -9.61 3.43
CA THR A 259 9.28 -9.09 2.35
C THR A 259 9.10 -7.57 2.53
N PRO A 260 9.55 -6.74 1.58
CA PRO A 260 9.36 -5.30 1.68
C PRO A 260 7.88 -4.94 1.52
N LYS A 261 7.47 -3.86 2.19
CA LYS A 261 6.13 -3.30 2.02
C LYS A 261 5.96 -2.72 0.61
N PRO A 262 4.77 -2.83 0.00
CA PRO A 262 4.56 -2.28 -1.33
C PRO A 262 4.72 -0.76 -1.31
N LYS A 263 5.39 -0.25 -2.34
CA LYS A 263 5.69 1.18 -2.52
C LYS A 263 5.14 1.57 -3.88
N ALA A 264 3.86 1.94 -3.89
CA ALA A 264 3.14 2.36 -5.08
C ALA A 264 2.39 3.67 -4.80
N THR A 265 2.45 4.63 -5.72
CA THR A 265 1.67 5.87 -5.69
C THR A 265 0.84 5.98 -6.96
N LEU A 266 -0.47 6.16 -6.80
CA LEU A 266 -1.42 6.41 -7.88
C LEU A 266 -1.86 7.88 -7.89
N HIS A 267 -1.67 8.53 -9.02
CA HIS A 267 -2.11 9.88 -9.30
C HIS A 267 -3.36 9.86 -10.19
N PHE A 268 -4.35 10.67 -9.83
CA PHE A 268 -5.52 10.91 -10.66
C PHE A 268 -5.24 12.10 -11.57
N ARG A 269 -5.60 11.96 -12.85
CA ARG A 269 -5.54 13.01 -13.87
C ARG A 269 -6.85 13.07 -14.64
N PRO A 270 -7.22 14.23 -15.20
CA PRO A 270 -8.28 14.25 -16.19
C PRO A 270 -7.78 13.54 -17.46
N HIS A 271 -8.70 13.11 -18.32
CA HIS A 271 -8.29 12.49 -19.57
C HIS A 271 -7.63 13.51 -20.51
N SER A 272 -6.77 13.06 -21.43
CA SER A 272 -6.00 13.92 -22.34
C SER A 272 -6.81 14.92 -23.17
N ALA A 273 -8.07 14.61 -23.50
CA ALA A 273 -8.99 15.51 -24.22
C ALA A 273 -9.88 16.38 -23.31
N TRP A 274 -9.55 16.52 -22.02
CA TRP A 274 -10.40 17.19 -21.04
C TRP A 274 -10.59 18.66 -21.41
N SER A 275 -11.84 19.12 -21.37
CA SER A 275 -12.25 20.44 -21.84
C SER A 275 -13.28 21.10 -20.92
N GLY A 276 -13.40 20.61 -19.68
CA GLY A 276 -14.30 21.16 -18.67
C GLY A 276 -15.64 20.44 -18.50
N GLU A 277 -15.79 19.24 -19.05
CA GLU A 277 -17.00 18.42 -18.85
C GLU A 277 -17.26 18.03 -17.37
N TYR A 278 -16.21 18.08 -16.54
CA TYR A 278 -16.23 18.09 -15.07
C TYR A 278 -15.09 18.99 -14.57
N GLY A 279 -15.17 19.50 -13.34
CA GLY A 279 -14.08 20.31 -12.78
C GLY A 279 -13.03 19.41 -12.15
N PHE A 280 -11.77 19.63 -12.46
CA PHE A 280 -10.67 18.86 -11.90
C PHE A 280 -9.47 19.76 -11.69
N ASP A 281 -8.81 19.61 -10.54
CA ASP A 281 -7.62 20.39 -10.23
C ASP A 281 -6.58 19.54 -9.50
N TRP A 282 -5.32 19.73 -9.86
CA TRP A 282 -4.18 18.96 -9.39
C TRP A 282 -2.91 19.82 -9.40
N MET A 283 -1.98 19.48 -8.50
CA MET A 283 -0.64 20.07 -8.50
C MET A 283 0.04 19.81 -9.85
N ARG A 284 0.28 20.87 -10.62
CA ARG A 284 0.90 20.78 -11.95
C ARG A 284 2.40 20.60 -11.82
N LYS A 285 2.91 19.58 -12.51
CA LYS A 285 4.30 19.14 -12.45
C LYS A 285 4.88 18.88 -13.84
N GLU A 286 4.16 19.26 -14.91
CA GLU A 286 4.55 18.95 -16.28
C GLU A 286 4.64 17.42 -16.51
N ASP A 287 3.73 16.67 -15.88
CA ASP A 287 3.68 15.21 -15.92
C ASP A 287 2.58 14.65 -16.83
N THR A 288 1.80 15.55 -17.44
CA THR A 288 0.80 15.25 -18.46
C THR A 288 1.11 15.96 -19.77
N SER A 289 0.45 15.54 -20.84
CA SER A 289 0.45 16.26 -22.12
C SER A 289 -0.74 17.24 -22.26
N ILE A 290 -1.40 17.58 -21.14
CA ILE A 290 -2.55 18.49 -21.14
C ILE A 290 -2.03 19.93 -21.15
N GLY A 291 -2.58 20.77 -22.03
CA GLY A 291 -2.18 22.17 -22.12
C GLY A 291 -2.46 22.90 -20.81
N GLY A 292 -1.45 23.61 -20.28
CA GLY A 292 -1.51 24.29 -18.99
C GLY A 292 -0.95 23.49 -17.81
N ASP A 293 -0.64 22.20 -17.99
CA ASP A 293 0.18 21.45 -17.03
C ASP A 293 1.65 21.83 -17.15
N VAL A 294 2.02 22.84 -16.36
CA VAL A 294 3.38 23.35 -16.24
C VAL A 294 3.90 23.11 -14.84
N ASP A 295 5.22 23.03 -14.67
CA ASP A 295 5.82 22.96 -13.34
C ASP A 295 5.49 24.24 -12.54
N TYR A 296 4.59 24.11 -11.54
CA TYR A 296 4.15 25.23 -10.72
C TYR A 296 5.30 25.88 -9.95
N GLU A 297 6.35 25.16 -9.57
CA GLU A 297 7.50 25.72 -8.85
C GLU A 297 8.15 26.87 -9.63
N LYS A 298 8.09 26.79 -10.98
CA LYS A 298 8.64 27.80 -11.89
C LYS A 298 7.63 28.82 -12.40
N ASN A 299 6.33 28.57 -12.20
CA ASN A 299 5.25 29.30 -12.88
C ASN A 299 4.22 29.94 -11.96
N VAL A 300 4.32 29.76 -10.65
CA VAL A 300 3.60 30.58 -9.64
C VAL A 300 4.53 31.65 -9.08
N GLY A 301 4.02 32.87 -8.85
CA GLY A 301 4.85 34.01 -8.54
C GLY A 301 4.14 35.36 -8.56
N GLU A 302 4.78 36.40 -9.09
CA GLU A 302 4.16 37.72 -9.31
C GLU A 302 4.83 38.51 -10.46
N TYR A 303 4.18 39.61 -10.88
CA TYR A 303 4.72 40.58 -11.86
C TYR A 303 5.19 41.92 -11.27
N GLY A 304 5.14 42.10 -9.94
CA GLY A 304 5.48 43.37 -9.28
C GLY A 304 4.49 44.50 -9.65
N THR A 305 4.98 45.73 -9.89
CA THR A 305 4.12 46.88 -10.21
C THR A 305 3.73 47.00 -11.68
N THR A 306 4.47 46.34 -12.59
CA THR A 306 4.18 46.35 -14.02
C THR A 306 3.25 45.21 -14.35
N TYR A 307 2.04 45.52 -14.82
CA TYR A 307 1.02 44.52 -15.13
C TYR A 307 1.49 43.52 -16.20
N ALA A 308 1.09 42.25 -16.08
CA ALA A 308 1.62 41.13 -16.87
C ALA A 308 1.57 41.33 -18.40
N THR A 309 0.56 42.02 -18.91
CA THR A 309 0.41 42.28 -20.35
C THR A 309 1.18 43.51 -20.85
N GLN A 310 1.86 44.25 -19.98
CA GLN A 310 2.58 45.48 -20.35
C GLN A 310 4.02 45.19 -20.79
N SER A 311 4.52 46.01 -21.71
CA SER A 311 5.92 45.93 -22.14
C SER A 311 6.87 46.14 -20.96
N GLY A 312 7.82 45.22 -20.79
CA GLY A 312 8.77 45.26 -19.68
C GLY A 312 8.29 44.60 -18.39
N ALA A 313 7.11 43.96 -18.39
CA ALA A 313 6.67 43.11 -17.28
C ALA A 313 7.65 41.94 -17.08
N VAL A 314 8.05 41.68 -15.83
CA VAL A 314 8.97 40.60 -15.45
C VAL A 314 8.27 39.71 -14.45
N PHE A 315 8.17 38.42 -14.78
CA PHE A 315 7.65 37.41 -13.86
C PHE A 315 8.75 36.97 -12.89
N THR A 316 8.44 36.93 -11.60
CA THR A 316 9.32 36.41 -10.55
C THR A 316 8.66 35.19 -9.92
N ALA A 317 9.25 34.01 -10.08
CA ALA A 317 8.77 32.78 -9.44
C ALA A 317 8.92 32.87 -7.92
N LYS A 318 7.82 32.66 -7.19
CA LYS A 318 7.74 32.67 -5.71
C LYS A 318 6.41 32.06 -5.26
N ASP A 319 6.19 31.99 -3.95
CA ASP A 319 4.91 31.56 -3.36
C ASP A 319 4.46 30.12 -3.69
N TYR A 320 5.35 29.31 -4.28
CA TYR A 320 5.09 27.89 -4.54
C TYR A 320 4.65 27.13 -3.29
N THR A 321 5.34 27.30 -2.16
CA THR A 321 4.94 26.65 -0.89
C THR A 321 3.52 27.05 -0.44
N ALA A 322 3.05 28.27 -0.74
CA ALA A 322 1.69 28.67 -0.39
C ALA A 322 0.66 27.88 -1.21
N LEU A 323 0.84 27.82 -2.54
CA LEU A 323 0.02 27.00 -3.44
C LEU A 323 0.11 25.51 -3.09
N GLU A 324 1.31 25.05 -2.80
CA GLU A 324 1.62 23.66 -2.46
C GLU A 324 0.80 23.16 -1.27
N ASN A 325 0.70 23.99 -0.22
CA ASN A 325 -0.03 23.65 0.99
C ASN A 325 -1.54 23.47 0.76
N GLU A 326 -2.13 24.07 -0.28
CA GLU A 326 -3.55 23.88 -0.59
C GLU A 326 -3.87 22.42 -0.97
N TYR A 327 -2.91 21.73 -1.60
CA TYR A 327 -3.04 20.33 -1.99
C TYR A 327 -2.75 19.33 -0.86
N ASN A 328 -2.55 19.80 0.37
CA ASN A 328 -2.28 18.99 1.57
C ASN A 328 -1.16 17.95 1.34
N PRO A 329 0.08 18.38 1.05
CA PRO A 329 1.18 17.48 0.73
C PRO A 329 1.42 16.50 1.87
N THR A 330 1.38 15.22 1.56
CA THR A 330 1.64 14.15 2.54
C THR A 330 2.44 13.01 1.94
N ASN A 331 3.36 12.46 2.71
CA ASN A 331 4.04 11.24 2.33
C ASN A 331 3.17 10.03 2.74
N ILE A 332 2.35 9.54 1.81
CA ILE A 332 1.29 8.56 2.11
C ILE A 332 1.76 7.11 2.28
N ASN A 333 2.96 6.78 1.78
CA ASN A 333 3.46 5.41 1.69
C ASN A 333 4.97 5.26 1.98
N ASN A 334 5.63 6.25 2.59
CA ASN A 334 7.07 6.21 2.91
C ASN A 334 7.99 6.05 1.69
N ARG A 335 7.51 6.39 0.48
CA ARG A 335 8.37 6.49 -0.70
C ARG A 335 9.34 7.66 -0.55
N LYS A 336 10.56 7.45 -1.04
CA LYS A 336 11.65 8.43 -1.04
C LYS A 336 12.19 8.58 -2.45
N ASP A 337 12.66 9.76 -2.81
CA ASP A 337 13.34 10.02 -4.07
C ASP A 337 14.76 9.43 -4.08
N THR A 338 15.49 9.61 -5.18
CA THR A 338 16.87 9.12 -5.32
C THR A 338 17.86 9.80 -4.37
N ALA A 339 17.52 10.96 -3.82
CA ALA A 339 18.30 11.68 -2.81
C ALA A 339 17.90 11.29 -1.37
N GLY A 340 16.89 10.45 -1.20
CA GLY A 340 16.38 9.99 0.10
C GLY A 340 15.33 10.90 0.73
N ASN A 341 14.84 11.93 0.03
CA ASN A 341 13.79 12.81 0.54
C ASN A 341 12.40 12.16 0.41
N PRO A 342 11.48 12.35 1.36
CA PRO A 342 10.11 11.87 1.23
C PRO A 342 9.41 12.44 0.00
N ILE A 343 8.83 11.57 -0.83
CA ILE A 343 8.02 11.99 -1.98
C ILE A 343 6.65 12.45 -1.47
N GLN A 344 6.27 13.69 -1.75
CA GLN A 344 4.98 14.24 -1.34
C GLN A 344 3.87 13.86 -2.32
N TYR A 345 2.72 13.47 -1.77
CA TYR A 345 1.47 13.28 -2.49
C TYR A 345 0.60 14.52 -2.36
N TYR A 346 0.23 15.09 -3.50
CA TYR A 346 -0.68 16.23 -3.61
C TYR A 346 -2.07 15.70 -3.93
N THR A 347 -3.04 15.93 -3.06
CA THR A 347 -4.40 15.39 -3.22
C THR A 347 -5.19 16.25 -4.21
N PRO A 348 -5.57 15.74 -5.39
CA PRO A 348 -6.39 16.48 -6.35
C PRO A 348 -7.84 16.67 -5.87
N TRP A 349 -8.53 17.61 -6.53
CA TRP A 349 -9.95 17.87 -6.36
C TRP A 349 -10.74 17.52 -7.62
N LEU A 350 -11.95 16.98 -7.43
CA LEU A 350 -12.93 16.73 -8.48
C LEU A 350 -14.26 17.38 -8.10
N THR A 351 -14.88 18.08 -9.04
CA THR A 351 -16.25 18.56 -8.93
C THR A 351 -17.10 17.90 -10.01
N ILE A 352 -18.25 17.37 -9.61
CA ILE A 352 -19.19 16.72 -10.52
C ILE A 352 -20.54 17.39 -10.36
N TYR A 353 -21.01 18.07 -11.40
CA TYR A 353 -22.33 18.68 -11.38
C TYR A 353 -23.42 17.62 -11.59
N ARG A 354 -24.09 17.20 -10.51
CA ARG A 354 -25.26 16.30 -10.56
C ARG A 354 -26.55 17.09 -10.33
N LYS A 355 -27.49 17.10 -11.29
CA LYS A 355 -28.84 17.63 -11.07
C LYS A 355 -29.57 16.76 -10.02
N ALA A 356 -30.36 17.38 -9.15
CA ALA A 356 -31.22 16.62 -8.25
C ALA A 356 -32.16 15.72 -9.06
N ASN A 357 -32.35 14.47 -8.63
CA ASN A 357 -33.20 13.48 -9.29
C ASN A 357 -32.82 13.16 -10.75
N ALA A 358 -31.55 13.38 -11.15
CA ALA A 358 -31.09 12.96 -12.47
C ALA A 358 -31.25 11.45 -12.66
N THR A 359 -31.97 11.04 -13.69
CA THR A 359 -32.20 9.61 -14.04
C THR A 359 -30.93 8.94 -14.55
N THR A 360 -30.07 9.68 -15.24
CA THR A 360 -28.77 9.22 -15.70
C THR A 360 -27.67 9.84 -14.84
N PRO A 361 -26.79 9.04 -14.22
CA PRO A 361 -25.68 9.58 -13.47
C PRO A 361 -24.63 10.23 -14.37
N PRO A 362 -24.14 11.45 -14.03
CA PRO A 362 -22.99 12.00 -14.72
C PRO A 362 -21.79 11.08 -14.49
N GLN A 363 -21.02 10.89 -15.55
CA GLN A 363 -19.82 10.06 -15.57
C GLN A 363 -18.59 10.94 -15.76
N VAL A 364 -17.50 10.53 -15.15
CA VAL A 364 -16.19 11.16 -15.22
C VAL A 364 -15.19 10.10 -15.62
N GLU A 365 -14.57 10.25 -16.80
CA GLU A 365 -13.43 9.42 -17.18
C GLU A 365 -12.17 10.03 -16.56
N LEU A 366 -11.49 9.26 -15.69
CA LEU A 366 -10.23 9.66 -15.09
C LEU A 366 -9.10 8.79 -15.62
N GLU A 367 -7.96 9.42 -15.84
CA GLU A 367 -6.70 8.75 -16.12
C GLU A 367 -5.95 8.51 -14.80
N LEU A 368 -5.46 7.30 -14.62
CA LEU A 368 -4.77 6.86 -13.42
C LEU A 368 -3.32 6.55 -13.79
N LEU A 369 -2.38 7.27 -13.19
CA LEU A 369 -0.95 7.10 -13.39
C LEU A 369 -0.34 6.50 -12.12
N THR A 370 0.22 5.30 -12.19
CA THR A 370 0.80 4.63 -11.02
C THR A 370 2.29 4.44 -11.15
N GLU A 371 3.03 5.00 -10.20
CA GLU A 371 4.46 4.73 -10.01
C GLU A 371 4.65 3.64 -8.96
N VAL A 372 5.53 2.69 -9.21
CA VAL A 372 5.76 1.51 -8.37
C VAL A 372 7.26 1.27 -8.21
N ASP A 373 7.75 1.38 -6.98
CA ASP A 373 9.13 1.03 -6.63
C ASP A 373 9.21 -0.43 -6.13
N VAL A 374 8.18 -0.87 -5.37
CA VAL A 374 8.05 -2.24 -4.86
C VAL A 374 6.64 -2.72 -5.19
N ALA A 375 6.56 -3.75 -6.02
CA ALA A 375 5.30 -4.24 -6.58
C ALA A 375 4.31 -4.73 -5.51
N PRO A 376 3.09 -4.18 -5.45
CA PRO A 376 1.99 -4.81 -4.73
C PRO A 376 1.50 -6.06 -5.48
N ASP A 377 0.78 -6.92 -4.76
CA ASP A 377 0.04 -8.01 -5.41
C ASP A 377 -1.33 -7.53 -5.90
N GLU A 378 -1.88 -6.49 -5.25
CA GLU A 378 -3.15 -5.88 -5.62
C GLU A 378 -3.15 -4.36 -5.38
N LEU A 379 -3.72 -3.61 -6.33
CA LEU A 379 -4.15 -2.23 -6.15
C LEU A 379 -5.67 -2.15 -6.30
N TYR A 380 -6.33 -1.40 -5.43
CA TYR A 380 -7.77 -1.18 -5.55
C TYR A 380 -8.18 0.22 -5.10
N LEU A 381 -9.25 0.74 -5.69
CA LEU A 381 -9.94 1.94 -5.24
C LEU A 381 -10.97 1.56 -4.19
N GLU A 382 -11.18 2.43 -3.21
CA GLU A 382 -12.24 2.30 -2.22
C GLU A 382 -13.01 3.62 -2.11
N PHE A 383 -14.34 3.52 -2.14
CA PHE A 383 -15.23 4.68 -2.22
C PHE A 383 -16.63 4.41 -1.68
N SER A 384 -17.36 5.48 -1.34
CA SER A 384 -18.72 5.38 -0.78
C SER A 384 -19.72 4.83 -1.79
N LYS A 385 -20.35 3.69 -1.47
CA LYS A 385 -21.37 3.04 -2.32
C LYS A 385 -22.66 3.85 -2.45
N LYS A 386 -22.84 4.84 -1.57
CA LYS A 386 -24.01 5.73 -1.59
C LYS A 386 -23.93 6.76 -2.71
N TYR A 387 -22.73 7.25 -2.99
CA TYR A 387 -22.53 8.41 -3.88
C TYR A 387 -21.91 8.04 -5.22
N PHE A 388 -21.14 6.94 -5.26
CA PHE A 388 -20.34 6.60 -6.42
C PHE A 388 -20.53 5.16 -6.87
N ASP A 389 -20.31 4.95 -8.17
CA ASP A 389 -20.17 3.62 -8.75
C ASP A 389 -19.08 3.59 -9.83
N VAL A 390 -18.45 2.44 -9.98
CA VAL A 390 -17.53 2.12 -11.09
C VAL A 390 -17.92 0.75 -11.58
N THR A 391 -18.10 0.59 -12.90
CA THR A 391 -18.48 -0.70 -13.48
C THR A 391 -17.46 -1.77 -13.10
N GLY A 392 -17.92 -2.86 -12.46
CA GLY A 392 -17.06 -3.94 -11.97
C GLY A 392 -16.62 -3.80 -10.51
N ALA A 393 -17.00 -2.72 -9.81
CA ALA A 393 -16.77 -2.59 -8.38
C ALA A 393 -17.68 -3.54 -7.57
N VAL A 394 -17.14 -4.07 -6.48
CA VAL A 394 -17.82 -4.99 -5.56
C VAL A 394 -17.96 -4.34 -4.18
N ASP A 395 -18.86 -4.83 -3.34
CA ASP A 395 -18.98 -4.35 -1.96
C ASP A 395 -17.68 -4.62 -1.18
N SER A 396 -17.25 -3.66 -0.36
CA SER A 396 -16.05 -3.82 0.47
C SER A 396 -16.27 -4.92 1.51
N PRO A 397 -15.33 -5.87 1.67
CA PRO A 397 -15.43 -6.91 2.68
C PRO A 397 -15.22 -6.39 4.11
N LYS A 398 -14.67 -5.18 4.27
CA LYS A 398 -14.33 -4.57 5.56
C LYS A 398 -15.36 -3.54 6.03
N ASP A 399 -16.06 -2.90 5.10
CA ASP A 399 -17.05 -1.85 5.41
C ASP A 399 -18.24 -1.93 4.46
N ALA A 400 -19.41 -2.28 5.00
CA ALA A 400 -20.63 -2.43 4.22
C ALA A 400 -21.13 -1.12 3.57
N THR A 401 -20.56 0.04 3.89
CA THR A 401 -20.91 1.34 3.28
C THR A 401 -20.04 1.70 2.07
N LEU A 402 -18.99 0.92 1.82
CA LEU A 402 -18.01 1.18 0.76
C LEU A 402 -18.07 0.11 -0.34
N LYS A 403 -17.64 0.51 -1.54
CA LYS A 403 -17.29 -0.40 -2.63
C LYS A 403 -15.79 -0.37 -2.87
N GLN A 404 -15.29 -1.46 -3.45
CA GLN A 404 -13.92 -1.58 -3.92
C GLN A 404 -13.89 -1.92 -5.42
N TYR A 405 -12.98 -1.29 -6.15
CA TYR A 405 -12.70 -1.61 -7.55
C TYR A 405 -11.24 -2.00 -7.69
N LYS A 406 -10.99 -3.27 -8.04
CA LYS A 406 -9.64 -3.77 -8.28
C LYS A 406 -9.12 -3.23 -9.59
N LEU A 407 -7.91 -2.67 -9.56
CA LEU A 407 -7.25 -2.19 -10.76
C LEU A 407 -6.72 -3.37 -11.60
N PRO A 408 -6.54 -3.15 -12.92
CA PRO A 408 -5.88 -4.14 -13.77
C PRO A 408 -4.50 -4.52 -13.23
N ALA A 409 -4.12 -5.80 -13.32
CA ALA A 409 -2.84 -6.31 -12.82
C ALA A 409 -1.62 -5.60 -13.42
N ALA A 410 -1.75 -5.04 -14.64
CA ALA A 410 -0.71 -4.22 -15.28
C ALA A 410 -0.30 -3.00 -14.45
N MET A 411 -1.20 -2.48 -13.60
CA MET A 411 -0.92 -1.32 -12.73
C MET A 411 0.07 -1.66 -11.59
N ASN A 412 0.25 -2.93 -11.26
CA ASN A 412 1.06 -3.38 -10.12
C ASN A 412 2.56 -3.52 -10.46
N GLY A 413 2.93 -3.45 -11.74
CA GLY A 413 4.31 -3.67 -12.19
C GLY A 413 5.26 -2.54 -11.78
N VAL A 414 6.51 -2.87 -11.45
CA VAL A 414 7.56 -1.89 -11.15
C VAL A 414 7.76 -0.95 -12.34
N THR A 415 7.86 0.35 -12.06
CA THR A 415 7.97 1.40 -13.09
C THR A 415 9.37 2.03 -13.12
N ALA A 416 9.76 2.54 -14.27
CA ALA A 416 10.91 3.44 -14.37
C ALA A 416 10.52 4.88 -14.01
N ALA A 417 11.48 5.70 -13.58
CA ALA A 417 11.25 7.11 -13.30
C ALA A 417 10.70 7.84 -14.54
N GLY A 418 9.60 8.57 -14.37
CA GLY A 418 8.94 9.28 -15.48
C GLY A 418 8.17 8.37 -16.45
N SER A 419 7.94 7.11 -16.12
CA SER A 419 7.16 6.17 -16.95
C SER A 419 6.17 5.38 -16.09
N PRO A 420 5.10 6.03 -15.62
CA PRO A 420 4.09 5.37 -14.79
C PRO A 420 3.30 4.31 -15.58
N ASN A 421 2.70 3.36 -14.86
CA ASN A 421 1.66 2.50 -15.44
C ASN A 421 0.38 3.30 -15.58
N GLU A 422 -0.35 3.12 -16.68
CA GLU A 422 -1.50 3.94 -17.02
C GLU A 422 -2.76 3.11 -17.23
N THR A 423 -3.89 3.60 -16.74
CA THR A 423 -5.20 3.07 -17.08
C THR A 423 -6.28 4.13 -16.93
N LYS A 424 -7.50 3.81 -17.34
CA LYS A 424 -8.65 4.69 -17.25
C LYS A 424 -9.75 4.08 -16.41
N ILE A 425 -10.49 4.92 -15.69
CA ILE A 425 -11.70 4.52 -14.99
C ILE A 425 -12.85 5.46 -15.35
N ASN A 426 -14.07 4.91 -15.33
CA ASN A 426 -15.29 5.69 -15.48
C ASN A 426 -16.03 5.73 -14.14
N LEU A 427 -15.90 6.87 -13.44
CA LEU A 427 -16.54 7.12 -12.15
C LEU A 427 -17.94 7.71 -12.38
N GLN A 428 -18.96 7.08 -11.81
CA GLN A 428 -20.33 7.58 -11.84
C GLN A 428 -20.69 8.27 -10.53
N CYS A 429 -21.26 9.47 -10.58
CA CYS A 429 -21.87 10.10 -9.40
C CYS A 429 -23.36 9.74 -9.36
N ILE A 430 -23.72 8.72 -8.58
CA ILE A 430 -25.07 8.15 -8.52
C ILE A 430 -26.00 8.88 -7.54
N HIS A 431 -25.45 9.63 -6.59
CA HIS A 431 -26.23 10.45 -5.66
C HIS A 431 -25.51 11.77 -5.35
N THR A 432 -26.26 12.81 -4.97
CA THR A 432 -25.67 14.09 -4.54
C THR A 432 -25.00 13.97 -3.18
N LEU A 433 -23.92 14.73 -3.00
CA LEU A 433 -23.02 14.73 -1.86
C LEU A 433 -23.29 15.95 -0.95
N PRO A 434 -23.70 15.76 0.31
CA PRO A 434 -23.90 16.88 1.24
C PRO A 434 -22.58 17.45 1.80
N GLN A 435 -21.50 16.69 1.71
CA GLN A 435 -20.16 17.04 2.18
C GLN A 435 -19.13 16.46 1.21
N ASP A 436 -17.87 16.90 1.33
CA ASP A 436 -16.78 16.36 0.55
C ASP A 436 -16.59 14.86 0.86
N GLU A 437 -16.33 14.09 -0.18
CA GLU A 437 -16.05 12.66 -0.09
C GLU A 437 -14.64 12.37 -0.62
N THR A 438 -14.11 11.18 -0.34
CA THR A 438 -12.78 10.79 -0.78
C THR A 438 -12.83 9.41 -1.44
N ILE A 439 -12.12 9.29 -2.56
CA ILE A 439 -11.73 8.00 -3.12
C ILE A 439 -10.29 7.73 -2.68
N LYS A 440 -10.06 6.57 -2.08
CA LYS A 440 -8.72 6.14 -1.66
C LYS A 440 -8.23 5.03 -2.57
N VAL A 441 -6.92 4.98 -2.80
CA VAL A 441 -6.25 3.87 -3.47
C VAL A 441 -5.42 3.13 -2.44
N TRP A 442 -5.52 1.82 -2.44
CA TRP A 442 -4.83 0.95 -1.50
C TRP A 442 -3.95 -0.04 -2.25
N ALA A 443 -2.70 -0.18 -1.79
CA ALA A 443 -1.77 -1.21 -2.23
C ALA A 443 -1.69 -2.32 -1.19
N VAL A 444 -1.76 -3.57 -1.64
CA VAL A 444 -1.71 -4.75 -0.78
C VAL A 444 -0.66 -5.72 -1.28
N LYS A 445 0.09 -6.25 -0.33
CA LYS A 445 0.94 -7.43 -0.52
C LYS A 445 0.30 -8.60 0.24
N ASN A 446 0.41 -9.80 -0.29
CA ASN A 446 0.00 -10.99 0.42
C ASN A 446 1.13 -11.46 1.33
N LYS A 447 0.75 -12.02 2.47
CA LYS A 447 1.65 -12.76 3.35
C LYS A 447 2.03 -14.09 2.70
N ALA A 448 3.07 -14.75 3.21
CA ALA A 448 3.53 -16.06 2.74
C ALA A 448 2.43 -17.13 2.67
N ASN A 449 1.43 -17.05 3.56
CA ASN A 449 0.28 -17.96 3.59
C ASN A 449 -0.81 -17.64 2.54
N GLY A 450 -0.57 -16.67 1.65
CA GLY A 450 -1.48 -16.22 0.60
C GLY A 450 -2.59 -15.27 1.06
N THR A 451 -2.64 -14.90 2.35
CA THR A 451 -3.65 -13.95 2.85
C THR A 451 -3.19 -12.50 2.65
N PRO A 452 -4.11 -11.55 2.40
CA PRO A 452 -3.76 -10.14 2.25
C PRO A 452 -3.17 -9.55 3.53
N ASP A 453 -2.07 -8.80 3.42
CA ASP A 453 -1.54 -7.99 4.51
C ASP A 453 -2.27 -6.63 4.64
N THR A 454 -1.82 -5.80 5.57
CA THR A 454 -2.36 -4.48 5.86
C THR A 454 -2.24 -3.58 4.63
N PRO A 455 -3.36 -3.09 4.07
CA PRO A 455 -3.32 -2.18 2.93
C PRO A 455 -2.59 -0.88 3.26
N ILE A 456 -1.79 -0.39 2.32
CA ILE A 456 -1.04 0.85 2.41
C ILE A 456 -1.72 1.90 1.53
N LEU A 457 -1.90 3.11 2.06
CA LEU A 457 -2.53 4.19 1.31
C LEU A 457 -1.59 4.61 0.16
N SER A 458 -2.06 4.47 -1.06
CA SER A 458 -1.28 4.67 -2.28
C SER A 458 -1.84 5.78 -3.17
N GLY A 459 -2.97 6.38 -2.84
CA GLY A 459 -3.52 7.51 -3.57
C GLY A 459 -4.79 8.02 -2.92
N LYS A 460 -5.17 9.25 -3.25
CA LYS A 460 -6.33 9.93 -2.68
C LYS A 460 -6.87 10.95 -3.67
N LEU A 461 -8.18 10.97 -3.87
CA LEU A 461 -8.90 12.00 -4.64
C LEU A 461 -10.02 12.56 -3.78
N THR A 462 -10.11 13.89 -3.68
CA THR A 462 -11.20 14.56 -2.96
C THR A 462 -12.28 14.97 -3.95
N ILE A 463 -13.54 14.61 -3.67
CA ILE A 463 -14.70 15.01 -4.47
C ILE A 463 -15.50 16.01 -3.66
N ARG A 464 -15.71 17.21 -4.23
CA ARG A 464 -16.39 18.29 -3.53
C ARG A 464 -17.89 18.02 -3.37
N ALA A 465 -18.43 18.46 -2.25
CA ALA A 465 -19.86 18.44 -1.98
C ALA A 465 -20.63 19.08 -3.13
N ASN A 466 -21.72 18.45 -3.57
CA ASN A 466 -22.44 18.88 -4.78
C ASN A 466 -23.96 18.86 -4.62
N ASP A 467 -24.49 18.70 -3.41
CA ASP A 467 -25.92 18.76 -3.14
C ASP A 467 -26.51 20.17 -3.40
N LYS A 468 -27.81 20.35 -3.09
CA LYS A 468 -28.48 21.62 -3.36
C LYS A 468 -27.84 22.80 -2.61
N ALA A 469 -27.32 22.59 -1.40
CA ALA A 469 -26.70 23.65 -0.60
C ALA A 469 -25.32 24.05 -1.13
N ASN A 470 -24.63 23.12 -1.79
CA ASN A 470 -23.29 23.32 -2.34
C ASN A 470 -23.27 23.68 -3.84
N ARG A 471 -24.44 23.83 -4.47
CA ARG A 471 -24.57 24.36 -5.84
C ARG A 471 -25.05 25.81 -5.82
N ARG A 472 -24.82 26.53 -6.92
CA ARG A 472 -25.32 27.89 -7.14
C ARG A 472 -26.12 27.98 -8.44
N ILE A 473 -26.96 28.99 -8.54
CA ILE A 473 -27.67 29.34 -9.78
C ILE A 473 -27.16 30.71 -10.22
N GLY A 474 -26.51 30.75 -11.38
CA GLY A 474 -26.11 31.98 -12.04
C GLY A 474 -27.28 32.51 -12.86
N LYS A 475 -28.03 33.45 -12.31
CA LYS A 475 -29.12 34.13 -13.01
C LYS A 475 -28.56 35.12 -14.02
N ILE A 476 -28.83 34.91 -15.29
CA ILE A 476 -28.22 35.65 -16.40
C ILE A 476 -29.32 36.11 -17.34
N VAL A 477 -29.25 37.37 -17.79
CA VAL A 477 -30.06 37.87 -18.90
C VAL A 477 -29.14 38.20 -20.06
N PHE A 478 -29.41 37.57 -21.20
CA PHE A 478 -28.77 37.85 -22.47
C PHE A 478 -29.61 38.89 -23.21
N VAL A 479 -28.98 40.03 -23.45
CA VAL A 479 -29.63 41.20 -24.05
C VAL A 479 -29.11 41.35 -25.47
N ASN A 480 -29.96 41.01 -26.44
CA ASN A 480 -29.70 41.27 -27.84
C ASN A 480 -29.89 42.75 -28.14
N VAL A 481 -28.81 43.49 -28.30
CA VAL A 481 -28.87 44.92 -28.63
C VAL A 481 -28.97 45.06 -30.15
N GLN A 482 -30.00 45.76 -30.60
CA GLN A 482 -30.22 46.06 -32.02
C GLN A 482 -29.78 47.49 -32.31
N THR A 483 -28.81 47.67 -33.20
CA THR A 483 -28.07 48.92 -33.41
C THR A 483 -27.97 49.28 -34.90
N ASN A 484 -27.59 50.51 -35.20
CA ASN A 484 -27.34 50.94 -36.58
C ASN A 484 -26.30 52.08 -36.67
N ILE A 485 -25.10 51.85 -36.12
CA ILE A 485 -24.07 52.91 -36.01
C ILE A 485 -23.41 53.30 -37.35
N ASN A 486 -23.65 52.51 -38.40
CA ASN A 486 -23.07 52.68 -39.74
C ASN A 486 -24.12 52.98 -40.83
N GLY A 487 -25.39 53.23 -40.46
CA GLY A 487 -26.44 53.59 -41.42
C GLY A 487 -26.81 52.47 -42.41
N ALA A 488 -26.76 51.21 -41.99
CA ALA A 488 -27.22 50.07 -42.75
C ALA A 488 -28.74 50.10 -43.01
N THR A 489 -29.19 49.41 -44.06
CA THR A 489 -30.62 49.33 -44.44
C THR A 489 -31.51 48.74 -43.34
N ASN A 490 -30.99 47.78 -42.58
CA ASN A 490 -31.68 47.13 -41.48
C ASN A 490 -30.83 47.26 -40.20
N PRO A 491 -31.46 47.33 -39.00
CA PRO A 491 -30.74 47.23 -37.74
C PRO A 491 -29.92 45.94 -37.67
N ILE A 492 -28.74 46.04 -37.09
CA ILE A 492 -27.85 44.92 -36.85
C ILE A 492 -28.20 44.31 -35.49
N GLU A 493 -28.42 42.99 -35.46
CA GLU A 493 -28.63 42.25 -34.21
C GLU A 493 -27.28 41.85 -33.60
N GLY A 494 -27.12 42.04 -32.29
CA GLY A 494 -25.92 41.57 -31.60
C GLY A 494 -25.83 40.07 -31.43
N ILE A 495 -26.96 39.39 -31.37
CA ILE A 495 -27.00 37.93 -31.45
C ILE A 495 -28.18 37.47 -32.28
N ARG A 496 -27.91 36.59 -33.25
CA ARG A 496 -28.93 36.02 -34.11
C ARG A 496 -29.92 35.22 -33.28
N SER A 497 -31.21 35.32 -33.62
CA SER A 497 -32.28 34.60 -32.94
C SER A 497 -32.05 33.07 -32.84
N ALA A 498 -31.42 32.45 -33.85
CA ALA A 498 -31.08 31.02 -33.82
C ALA A 498 -30.08 30.65 -32.71
N ASN A 499 -29.16 31.58 -32.38
CA ASN A 499 -28.13 31.35 -31.37
C ASN A 499 -28.66 31.57 -29.94
N LYS A 500 -29.85 32.16 -29.76
CA LYS A 500 -30.47 32.38 -28.44
C LYS A 500 -30.81 31.09 -27.70
N THR A 501 -31.01 30.00 -28.43
CA THR A 501 -31.48 28.71 -27.90
C THR A 501 -30.37 27.77 -27.41
N THR A 502 -29.11 28.03 -27.75
CA THR A 502 -27.96 27.19 -27.41
C THR A 502 -27.08 27.78 -26.31
N GLN A 503 -27.56 28.86 -25.67
CA GLN A 503 -26.67 29.69 -24.86
C GLN A 503 -26.41 29.18 -23.44
N GLU A 504 -27.39 28.48 -22.86
CA GLU A 504 -27.19 27.73 -21.62
C GLU A 504 -26.15 26.61 -21.84
N ASP A 505 -26.17 25.97 -23.02
CA ASP A 505 -25.30 24.84 -23.35
C ASP A 505 -23.84 25.24 -23.49
N TYR A 506 -23.52 26.44 -24.01
CA TYR A 506 -22.12 26.86 -24.11
C TYR A 506 -21.54 27.40 -22.80
N LEU A 507 -22.36 27.93 -21.89
CA LEU A 507 -21.89 28.35 -20.56
C LEU A 507 -21.72 27.16 -19.60
N ALA A 508 -22.52 26.12 -19.81
CA ALA A 508 -22.59 24.97 -18.93
C ALA A 508 -21.23 24.29 -18.68
N PRO A 509 -20.37 24.01 -19.68
CA PRO A 509 -19.05 23.41 -19.45
C PRO A 509 -18.16 24.24 -18.53
N PHE A 510 -18.20 25.58 -18.61
CA PHE A 510 -17.38 26.44 -17.76
C PHE A 510 -17.95 26.53 -16.34
N LEU A 511 -19.23 26.87 -16.21
CA LEU A 511 -19.84 27.17 -14.91
C LEU A 511 -20.10 25.93 -14.05
N LYS A 512 -20.36 24.76 -14.67
CA LYS A 512 -20.63 23.52 -13.93
C LYS A 512 -19.39 22.98 -13.21
N GLN A 513 -18.18 23.31 -13.67
CA GLN A 513 -16.94 23.01 -12.96
C GLN A 513 -16.92 23.69 -11.58
N ALA A 514 -17.46 24.90 -11.48
CA ALA A 514 -17.65 25.63 -10.23
C ALA A 514 -18.97 25.27 -9.52
N LEU A 515 -19.65 24.19 -9.91
CA LEU A 515 -20.95 23.76 -9.40
C LEU A 515 -22.07 24.82 -9.56
N VAL A 516 -21.95 25.68 -10.57
CA VAL A 516 -22.92 26.73 -10.90
C VAL A 516 -23.79 26.30 -12.09
N LYS A 517 -25.11 26.36 -11.92
CA LYS A 517 -26.07 26.20 -13.01
C LYS A 517 -26.33 27.56 -13.66
N PRO A 518 -26.07 27.76 -14.96
CA PRO A 518 -26.60 28.92 -15.66
C PRO A 518 -28.14 28.84 -15.71
N ASP A 519 -28.79 29.99 -15.50
CA ASP A 519 -30.23 30.18 -15.66
C ASP A 519 -30.43 31.42 -16.52
N VAL A 520 -30.69 31.19 -17.81
CA VAL A 520 -30.56 32.20 -18.86
C VAL A 520 -31.93 32.66 -19.33
N ALA A 521 -32.19 33.96 -19.21
CA ALA A 521 -33.28 34.67 -19.88
C ALA A 521 -32.75 35.41 -21.11
N ASN A 522 -33.64 35.71 -22.06
CA ASN A 522 -33.32 36.41 -23.30
C ASN A 522 -34.24 37.62 -23.46
N GLU A 523 -33.67 38.79 -23.77
CA GLU A 523 -34.40 40.03 -24.00
C GLU A 523 -33.82 40.83 -25.17
N ASP A 524 -34.62 41.70 -25.77
CA ASP A 524 -34.17 42.61 -26.84
C ASP A 524 -34.08 44.07 -26.35
N LEU A 525 -33.00 44.75 -26.75
CA LEU A 525 -32.79 46.18 -26.52
C LEU A 525 -32.63 46.92 -27.86
N LYS A 526 -33.68 47.63 -28.28
CA LYS A 526 -33.71 48.39 -29.52
C LYS A 526 -33.05 49.76 -29.36
N LEU A 527 -31.91 49.99 -30.01
CA LEU A 527 -31.14 51.23 -30.02
C LEU A 527 -30.70 51.62 -31.45
N PHE A 528 -31.67 51.68 -32.37
CA PHE A 528 -31.44 52.01 -33.79
C PHE A 528 -32.32 53.15 -34.33
N ASP A 529 -33.32 53.62 -33.57
CA ASP A 529 -34.18 54.74 -33.96
C ASP A 529 -33.50 56.08 -33.65
N ASN A 530 -32.92 56.71 -34.67
CA ASN A 530 -32.16 57.95 -34.50
C ASN A 530 -33.01 59.17 -34.11
N SER A 531 -34.34 59.04 -34.01
CA SER A 531 -35.21 60.07 -33.42
C SER A 531 -35.11 60.10 -31.87
N LYS A 532 -34.56 59.06 -31.27
CA LYS A 532 -34.43 58.90 -29.82
C LYS A 532 -33.13 59.53 -29.29
N PRO A 533 -33.19 60.35 -28.21
CA PRO A 533 -31.99 60.96 -27.63
C PRO A 533 -30.92 59.93 -27.23
N GLU A 534 -31.32 58.81 -26.64
CA GLU A 534 -30.42 57.74 -26.22
C GLU A 534 -29.66 57.11 -27.39
N VAL A 535 -30.29 56.99 -28.57
CA VAL A 535 -29.65 56.46 -29.78
C VAL A 535 -28.66 57.48 -30.35
N GLN A 536 -28.99 58.77 -30.31
CA GLN A 536 -28.08 59.84 -30.73
C GLN A 536 -26.83 59.87 -29.84
N THR A 537 -27.00 59.73 -28.51
CA THR A 537 -25.89 59.60 -27.55
C THR A 537 -25.04 58.37 -27.86
N LEU A 538 -25.64 57.19 -28.06
CA LEU A 538 -24.90 55.98 -28.42
C LEU A 538 -24.06 56.18 -29.69
N ASN A 539 -24.67 56.75 -30.74
CA ASN A 539 -24.06 56.94 -32.06
C ASN A 539 -23.03 58.09 -32.12
N THR A 540 -22.84 58.84 -31.04
CA THR A 540 -21.91 59.98 -30.99
C THR A 540 -20.82 59.75 -29.94
N ASP A 541 -21.22 59.35 -28.75
CA ASP A 541 -20.34 59.36 -27.58
C ASP A 541 -19.67 58.01 -27.34
N TYR A 542 -20.22 56.92 -27.88
CA TYR A 542 -19.73 55.56 -27.66
C TYR A 542 -19.29 54.86 -28.96
N ILE A 543 -18.82 55.63 -29.93
CA ILE A 543 -18.26 55.09 -31.18
C ILE A 543 -16.83 55.60 -31.44
N LEU A 544 -16.03 54.78 -32.11
CA LEU A 544 -14.75 55.15 -32.71
C LEU A 544 -14.83 54.97 -34.22
N PHE A 545 -14.19 55.87 -34.98
CA PHE A 545 -14.02 55.70 -36.41
C PHE A 545 -12.74 54.92 -36.68
N ASP A 546 -12.87 53.70 -37.21
CA ASP A 546 -11.75 52.90 -37.65
C ASP A 546 -11.41 53.22 -39.11
N SER A 547 -10.32 53.96 -39.30
CA SER A 547 -9.83 54.37 -40.63
C SER A 547 -9.35 53.19 -41.48
N GLY A 548 -8.99 52.06 -40.86
CA GLY A 548 -8.56 50.86 -41.58
C GLY A 548 -9.72 50.16 -42.28
N THR A 549 -10.91 50.16 -41.67
CA THR A 549 -12.13 49.55 -42.22
C THR A 549 -13.10 50.57 -42.84
N GLY A 550 -12.90 51.86 -42.58
CA GLY A 550 -13.79 52.94 -43.00
C GLY A 550 -15.15 52.90 -42.31
N LYS A 551 -15.22 52.31 -41.11
CA LYS A 551 -16.47 52.07 -40.37
C LYS A 551 -16.39 52.54 -38.93
N ASN A 552 -17.54 52.86 -38.37
CA ASN A 552 -17.70 53.06 -36.93
C ASN A 552 -17.70 51.71 -36.21
N ILE A 553 -17.04 51.67 -35.07
CA ILE A 553 -17.03 50.57 -34.10
C ILE A 553 -17.48 51.11 -32.74
N PHE A 554 -17.91 50.23 -31.83
CA PHE A 554 -18.23 50.65 -30.46
C PHE A 554 -16.97 50.97 -29.64
N HIS A 555 -17.03 52.08 -28.92
CA HIS A 555 -16.01 52.44 -27.94
C HIS A 555 -16.38 51.87 -26.56
N LYS A 556 -15.46 51.17 -25.91
CA LYS A 556 -15.59 50.73 -24.51
C LYS A 556 -15.93 51.89 -23.57
N TYR A 557 -15.42 53.09 -23.85
CA TYR A 557 -15.58 54.27 -23.01
C TYR A 557 -16.31 55.37 -23.78
N ASN A 558 -16.89 56.33 -23.05
CA ASN A 558 -17.38 57.56 -23.61
C ASN A 558 -16.23 58.40 -24.19
N ASN A 559 -16.44 59.01 -25.36
CA ASN A 559 -15.47 59.86 -26.07
C ASN A 559 -15.07 61.13 -25.28
N SER A 560 -15.95 61.60 -24.39
CA SER A 560 -15.72 62.77 -23.52
C SER A 560 -15.26 62.40 -22.10
N GLY A 561 -15.11 61.10 -21.79
CA GLY A 561 -14.46 60.58 -20.59
C GLY A 561 -15.32 59.73 -19.65
N GLY A 562 -14.65 58.81 -18.94
CA GLY A 562 -15.07 58.17 -17.69
C GLY A 562 -16.14 57.07 -17.76
N ALA A 563 -17.28 57.32 -18.39
CA ALA A 563 -18.41 56.40 -18.39
C ALA A 563 -18.18 55.22 -19.35
N SER A 564 -18.52 54.01 -18.92
CA SER A 564 -18.37 52.79 -19.73
C SER A 564 -19.60 52.57 -20.63
N LEU A 565 -19.40 51.99 -21.82
CA LEU A 565 -20.50 51.61 -22.72
C LEU A 565 -21.48 50.65 -22.04
N VAL A 566 -20.96 49.71 -21.24
CA VAL A 566 -21.79 48.74 -20.53
C VAL A 566 -22.70 49.41 -19.48
N GLU A 567 -22.25 50.49 -18.83
CA GLU A 567 -23.06 51.26 -17.89
C GLU A 567 -24.20 51.99 -18.62
N PHE A 568 -23.89 52.59 -19.77
CA PHE A 568 -24.90 53.20 -20.62
C PHE A 568 -25.97 52.18 -21.05
N LEU A 569 -25.56 51.01 -21.55
CA LEU A 569 -26.49 49.95 -21.97
C LEU A 569 -27.32 49.41 -20.80
N THR A 570 -26.71 49.28 -19.62
CA THR A 570 -27.41 48.87 -18.40
C THR A 570 -28.49 49.88 -18.03
N GLN A 571 -28.19 51.17 -18.06
CA GLN A 571 -29.18 52.22 -17.82
C GLN A 571 -30.33 52.17 -18.85
N GLN A 572 -30.03 52.01 -20.14
CA GLN A 572 -31.06 51.90 -21.18
C GLN A 572 -31.91 50.63 -21.04
N PHE A 573 -31.34 49.55 -20.51
CA PHE A 573 -32.06 48.31 -20.27
C PHE A 573 -32.97 48.42 -19.04
N GLU A 574 -32.48 48.97 -17.93
CA GLU A 574 -33.19 49.02 -16.65
C GLU A 574 -34.28 50.10 -16.58
N THR A 575 -34.17 51.16 -17.40
CA THR A 575 -35.21 52.19 -17.53
C THR A 575 -36.54 51.65 -18.08
N LYS A 576 -36.55 50.47 -18.70
CA LYS A 576 -37.76 49.79 -19.16
C LYS A 576 -38.42 49.04 -17.99
N PRO A 577 -39.67 49.37 -17.58
CA PRO A 577 -40.32 48.72 -16.44
C PRO A 577 -40.44 47.19 -16.55
N ALA A 578 -40.58 46.66 -17.78
CA ALA A 578 -40.64 45.21 -18.03
C ALA A 578 -39.35 44.46 -17.63
N ASN A 579 -38.22 45.17 -17.56
CA ASN A 579 -36.91 44.61 -17.26
C ASN A 579 -36.56 44.65 -15.77
N ALA A 580 -37.42 45.23 -14.91
CA ALA A 580 -37.17 45.35 -13.47
C ALA A 580 -36.92 43.98 -12.78
N GLN A 581 -37.48 42.90 -13.32
CA GLN A 581 -37.25 41.53 -12.83
C GLN A 581 -35.78 41.06 -12.94
N TYR A 582 -34.98 41.70 -13.81
CA TYR A 582 -33.58 41.34 -14.06
C TYR A 582 -32.57 42.11 -13.22
N ALA A 583 -33.01 42.95 -12.27
CA ALA A 583 -32.12 43.79 -11.45
C ALA A 583 -31.00 43.01 -10.72
N SER A 584 -31.28 41.75 -10.34
CA SER A 584 -30.30 40.87 -9.67
C SER A 584 -29.53 39.93 -10.60
N HIS A 585 -29.85 39.93 -11.90
CA HIS A 585 -29.22 39.06 -12.89
C HIS A 585 -27.88 39.65 -13.34
N TYR A 586 -26.97 38.77 -13.75
CA TYR A 586 -25.87 39.17 -14.61
C TYR A 586 -26.42 39.54 -15.99
N LYS A 587 -25.99 40.68 -16.55
CA LYS A 587 -26.47 41.17 -17.85
C LYS A 587 -25.35 41.07 -18.86
N VAL A 588 -25.58 40.34 -19.95
CA VAL A 588 -24.62 40.26 -21.05
C VAL A 588 -25.24 40.89 -22.28
N PHE A 589 -24.70 42.03 -22.68
CA PHE A 589 -25.16 42.77 -23.84
C PHE A 589 -24.41 42.32 -25.08
N PHE A 590 -25.13 41.87 -26.10
CA PHE A 590 -24.56 41.49 -27.37
C PHE A 590 -24.74 42.62 -28.38
N LEU A 591 -23.66 43.05 -29.02
CA LEU A 591 -23.62 44.07 -30.07
C LEU A 591 -23.13 43.43 -31.37
N GLY A 592 -23.72 43.83 -32.50
CA GLY A 592 -23.49 43.17 -33.79
C GLY A 592 -22.29 43.75 -34.55
N GLU A 593 -21.87 44.94 -34.17
CA GLU A 593 -20.72 45.65 -34.71
C GLU A 593 -19.45 45.39 -33.88
N PRO A 594 -18.24 45.54 -34.48
CA PRO A 594 -16.99 45.44 -33.74
C PRO A 594 -16.91 46.49 -32.63
N GLY A 595 -16.04 46.26 -31.65
CA GLY A 595 -15.77 47.24 -30.60
C GLY A 595 -14.33 47.19 -30.11
N GLY A 596 -13.95 48.20 -29.33
CA GLY A 596 -12.57 48.37 -28.90
C GLY A 596 -12.37 49.54 -27.96
N ARG A 597 -11.11 49.93 -27.76
CA ARG A 597 -10.72 51.12 -27.01
C ARG A 597 -9.53 51.81 -27.66
N MET A 598 -9.32 53.07 -27.30
CA MET A 598 -8.07 53.76 -27.62
C MET A 598 -6.93 53.27 -26.72
N SER A 599 -5.77 53.02 -27.31
CA SER A 599 -4.48 52.82 -26.65
C SER A 599 -3.48 53.81 -27.24
N GLY A 600 -3.31 54.95 -26.58
CA GLY A 600 -2.67 56.11 -27.19
C GLY A 600 -3.48 56.59 -28.40
N ALA A 601 -2.84 56.68 -29.56
CA ALA A 601 -3.49 57.06 -30.82
C ALA A 601 -4.05 55.87 -31.63
N ALA A 602 -3.84 54.63 -31.18
CA ALA A 602 -4.26 53.43 -31.90
C ALA A 602 -5.56 52.87 -31.32
N ILE A 603 -6.39 52.27 -32.18
CA ILE A 603 -7.54 51.47 -31.77
C ILE A 603 -7.08 50.05 -31.47
N VAL A 604 -7.45 49.54 -30.30
CA VAL A 604 -7.29 48.13 -29.92
C VAL A 604 -8.66 47.49 -29.95
N GLY A 605 -8.84 46.53 -30.87
CA GLY A 605 -10.07 45.74 -30.96
C GLY A 605 -10.24 44.81 -29.76
N LEU A 606 -11.48 44.59 -29.36
CA LEU A 606 -11.86 43.72 -28.24
C LEU A 606 -12.95 42.75 -28.72
N GLY A 607 -12.94 41.52 -28.18
CA GLY A 607 -14.06 40.57 -28.37
C GLY A 607 -15.24 40.87 -27.44
N GLY A 608 -14.95 41.46 -26.28
CA GLY A 608 -15.91 41.87 -25.26
C GLY A 608 -15.18 42.59 -24.13
N HIS A 609 -15.92 42.97 -23.09
CA HIS A 609 -15.35 43.36 -21.79
C HIS A 609 -16.41 43.32 -20.68
N ALA A 610 -16.01 42.96 -19.48
CA ALA A 610 -16.76 43.22 -18.26
C ALA A 610 -16.69 44.68 -17.83
N ASN A 611 -17.71 45.16 -17.08
CA ASN A 611 -17.66 46.48 -16.45
C ASN A 611 -16.53 46.58 -15.40
N GLY A 612 -16.16 45.44 -14.84
CA GLY A 612 -15.09 45.27 -13.88
C GLY A 612 -15.13 43.87 -13.28
N ILE A 613 -14.16 43.56 -12.45
CA ILE A 613 -14.15 42.31 -11.68
C ILE A 613 -15.12 42.46 -10.51
N SER A 614 -15.92 41.43 -10.25
CA SER A 614 -17.04 41.48 -9.30
C SER A 614 -18.14 42.49 -9.69
N SER A 615 -18.45 42.60 -10.98
CA SER A 615 -19.53 43.44 -11.53
C SER A 615 -20.79 42.62 -11.90
N LYS A 616 -21.85 43.28 -12.39
CA LYS A 616 -23.08 42.59 -12.84
C LYS A 616 -23.28 42.59 -14.35
N GLU A 617 -22.42 43.25 -15.11
CA GLU A 617 -22.65 43.44 -16.52
C GLU A 617 -21.38 43.40 -17.36
N CYS A 618 -21.51 42.84 -18.56
CA CYS A 618 -20.48 42.80 -19.59
C CYS A 618 -21.07 43.00 -20.98
N VAL A 619 -20.20 43.39 -21.93
CA VAL A 619 -20.55 43.59 -23.34
C VAL A 619 -19.77 42.60 -24.20
N MET A 620 -20.43 42.08 -25.23
CA MET A 620 -19.86 41.26 -26.29
C MET A 620 -20.00 42.00 -27.62
N TYR A 621 -18.91 42.09 -28.38
CA TYR A 621 -18.91 42.70 -29.71
C TYR A 621 -19.09 41.63 -30.81
N ALA A 622 -19.12 42.07 -32.07
CA ALA A 622 -19.37 41.21 -33.23
C ALA A 622 -18.68 39.83 -33.18
N ASN A 623 -19.48 38.77 -33.42
CA ASN A 623 -19.07 37.36 -33.45
C ASN A 623 -18.36 36.88 -32.17
N PRO A 624 -18.96 37.00 -30.98
CA PRO A 624 -18.31 36.55 -29.77
C PRO A 624 -18.24 35.02 -29.77
N MET A 625 -17.02 34.49 -29.71
CA MET A 625 -16.80 33.07 -29.44
C MET A 625 -17.32 32.73 -28.04
N PRO A 626 -17.86 31.51 -27.82
CA PRO A 626 -18.46 31.16 -26.53
C PRO A 626 -17.54 31.36 -25.31
N PHE A 627 -16.23 31.14 -25.49
CA PHE A 627 -15.26 31.32 -24.41
C PHE A 627 -15.11 32.78 -24.01
N PHE A 628 -15.24 33.77 -24.92
CA PHE A 628 -15.22 35.20 -24.54
C PHE A 628 -16.41 35.54 -23.65
N VAL A 629 -17.60 35.00 -23.97
CA VAL A 629 -18.80 35.21 -23.16
C VAL A 629 -18.59 34.66 -21.76
N ALA A 630 -18.07 33.43 -21.66
CA ALA A 630 -17.79 32.79 -20.37
C ALA A 630 -16.71 33.55 -19.57
N HIS A 631 -15.62 33.95 -20.23
CA HIS A 631 -14.50 34.69 -19.63
C HIS A 631 -14.94 36.01 -19.01
N GLU A 632 -15.62 36.86 -19.78
CA GLU A 632 -16.08 38.17 -19.30
C GLU A 632 -17.18 38.04 -18.25
N LEU A 633 -18.06 37.03 -18.37
CA LEU A 633 -19.04 36.73 -17.34
C LEU A 633 -18.37 36.25 -16.04
N MET A 634 -17.28 35.48 -16.12
CA MET A 634 -16.53 35.05 -14.95
C MET A 634 -15.82 36.21 -14.24
N HIS A 635 -15.35 37.22 -14.97
CA HIS A 635 -14.93 38.49 -14.36
C HIS A 635 -16.06 39.17 -13.58
N CYS A 636 -17.27 39.24 -14.15
CA CYS A 636 -18.44 39.72 -13.40
C CYS A 636 -18.69 38.89 -12.13
N MET A 637 -18.45 37.57 -12.18
CA MET A 637 -18.55 36.69 -11.02
C MET A 637 -17.39 36.81 -10.02
N GLY A 638 -16.37 37.62 -10.31
CA GLY A 638 -15.26 37.92 -9.41
C GLY A 638 -13.98 37.14 -9.66
N LEU A 639 -13.87 36.41 -10.77
CA LEU A 639 -12.63 35.74 -11.16
C LEU A 639 -11.67 36.76 -11.79
N TYR A 640 -10.42 36.74 -11.37
CA TYR A 640 -9.32 37.48 -11.96
C TYR A 640 -8.65 36.67 -13.07
N HIS A 641 -7.84 37.30 -13.92
CA HIS A 641 -6.95 36.53 -14.79
C HIS A 641 -5.96 35.73 -13.94
N SER A 642 -5.54 34.57 -14.44
CA SER A 642 -4.55 33.75 -13.72
C SER A 642 -3.22 34.48 -13.48
N PHE A 643 -2.91 35.51 -14.28
CA PHE A 643 -1.70 36.32 -14.18
C PHE A 643 -1.89 37.67 -13.44
N ASP A 644 -3.03 37.87 -12.79
CA ASP A 644 -3.26 39.07 -11.96
C ASP A 644 -2.69 38.87 -10.55
N ASN A 645 -1.98 39.89 -10.04
CA ASN A 645 -1.48 39.92 -8.66
C ASN A 645 -2.60 40.03 -7.60
N ASP A 646 -3.84 40.34 -8.02
CA ASP A 646 -5.00 40.42 -7.14
C ASP A 646 -5.68 39.05 -6.91
N GLY A 647 -5.28 38.02 -7.66
CA GLY A 647 -5.72 36.64 -7.45
C GLY A 647 -5.16 36.04 -6.17
N THR A 648 -5.69 34.90 -5.73
CA THR A 648 -5.12 34.15 -4.59
C THR A 648 -3.72 33.64 -4.91
N HIS A 649 -3.50 33.22 -6.16
CA HIS A 649 -2.21 32.87 -6.73
C HIS A 649 -2.08 33.54 -8.08
N THR A 650 -0.86 33.94 -8.42
CA THR A 650 -0.54 34.54 -9.71
C THR A 650 0.39 33.63 -10.49
N PHE A 651 0.04 33.40 -11.75
CA PHE A 651 0.73 32.52 -12.67
C PHE A 651 1.38 33.29 -13.79
N LYS A 652 2.44 32.71 -14.36
CA LYS A 652 3.11 33.29 -15.53
C LYS A 652 2.15 33.32 -16.72
N ILE A 653 2.00 34.51 -17.32
CA ILE A 653 1.07 34.74 -18.43
C ILE A 653 1.32 33.77 -19.59
N GLY A 654 0.23 33.18 -20.08
CA GLY A 654 0.24 32.25 -21.22
C GLY A 654 0.86 30.88 -20.92
N GLN A 655 1.13 30.54 -19.65
CA GLN A 655 1.61 29.21 -19.27
C GLN A 655 0.51 28.31 -18.72
N THR A 656 -0.52 28.88 -18.09
CA THR A 656 -1.68 28.15 -17.55
C THR A 656 -2.94 28.41 -18.38
N GLU A 657 -3.96 27.58 -18.18
CA GLU A 657 -5.30 27.77 -18.72
C GLU A 657 -5.91 29.05 -18.10
N ASN A 658 -6.34 30.01 -18.93
CA ASN A 658 -6.96 31.27 -18.51
C ASN A 658 -8.30 31.50 -19.20
#